data_AF-A0A1V6A8W1-F1
#
_entry.id   AF-A0A1V6A8W1-F1
#
_cell.length_a   1.000
_cell.length_b   1.000
_cell.length_c   1.000
_cell.angle_alpha   90.00
_cell.angle_beta   90.00
_cell.angle_gamma   90.00
#
_symmetry.space_group_name_H-M   'P 1'
#
loop_
_entity.id
_entity.type
_entity.pdbx_description
1 polymer ?
#
loop_
_entity_poly.entity_id
_entity_poly.type
_entity_poly.pdbx_seq_one_letter_code
_entity_poly.pdbx_strand_id
1 'polypeptide(L)'
;MNKTLTIQSRLTAVLNDFIDWVSFDDEIGTIVDRLNQTYEEPIVKPILRRPSHPGGFRRELGKRRVSIAEAYIIIAKSQAPELYEARLDALRILVEQSLHAKNVTMPINTARMQIFMMKEAVNAYGNRRRQMEFVADFGRVSFGNEVVIRSFLKKNGLIEVPEEDKPLKQLGLGWDDHLHDSLSDGRKAPSQILIDAFIRGLSCITLVYNNIEESRIISEAITGGEIMGIAVEIGIEFSVGVGGERRHYMYVPPVFAKSKDFFAFLKDNDAQLADFREGLKKNVASRCQSIFSIIKQFNDIHLPRLNESFSPDGPCWFMPLKVEELDKIVACGQPSREHLAELLFARFKSVFYKRVLYFKTQTMSAESRFKRGIFSRWELDAIRARYHECRNIYSSLNRNDLAAKYLAPRSAVDYDSSFDEEAQVFGMLKGLPGKIVLINPLELGVKKAIKCVVDNIDYITNVETMNLRDCSARNPNDAIVFNKFVYNLNNRSLSEMQNFLEQHNITEINPKRVAYACKIAFEKPIIPNCGSDSTGRNSLIPGMGFIRSSKISNAIKKEVMAKHVTLPKPISSLILNKGKFTNDPQDNEEDDSETIVCLGTQQEPITNKVGDERKVEAISFERFWRYLNSNIKNLLRLTSGFAVALYWMALYQFERELAIGFLFATIWFVITFSRNVLVDLIASAGTDFKRWTMKNVNFDNAYQSLFWTGLSVPIMGLVKHYFDVFWTGKPDGVLFEGVKFFCLCLANGTYIALHNRLRDFDKKVIKVNFFRSILSWPVATLFAPFGNMVGIPSIVQAKFWSDVVAGFIEGGAKFSQRFTLRKRDLIELLPRLSSEDRTEVITAMLDILYIWGKAPRGKTCLRLLLLNKPSIGERIWKKKQSPEEVKLRTIRARNEYLRMLTLFRSEGMIHTLTDFALKNYSGRDSYELTNLIGTEAEAFLAWLKELDKQFDKDL
;
A
#
# COMPACT_ATOMS: atom_id res chain seq x y z
N MET A 1 5.63 13.33 43.33
CA MET A 1 5.64 13.11 41.86
C MET A 1 4.59 12.10 41.36
N ASN A 2 4.36 10.94 42.01
CA ASN A 2 3.41 9.93 41.48
C ASN A 2 1.92 10.33 41.40
N LYS A 3 1.42 11.24 42.26
CA LYS A 3 0.00 11.68 42.25
C LYS A 3 -0.34 12.62 41.08
N THR A 4 0.58 13.50 40.68
CA THR A 4 0.36 14.48 39.60
C THR A 4 0.33 13.79 38.22
N LEU A 5 1.21 12.80 38.02
CA LEU A 5 1.24 11.95 36.83
C LEU A 5 -0.04 11.09 36.67
N THR A 6 -0.70 10.71 37.78
CA THR A 6 -1.95 9.92 37.74
C THR A 6 -3.18 10.75 37.40
N ILE A 7 -3.21 12.05 37.73
CA ILE A 7 -4.33 12.94 37.39
C ILE A 7 -4.28 13.35 35.92
N GLN A 8 -3.10 13.73 35.41
CA GLN A 8 -2.93 14.07 34.00
C GLN A 8 -3.27 12.89 33.09
N SER A 9 -2.79 11.68 33.39
CA SER A 9 -3.14 10.48 32.62
C SER A 9 -4.63 10.14 32.63
N ARG A 10 -5.35 10.40 33.74
CA ARG A 10 -6.81 10.22 33.79
C ARG A 10 -7.54 11.26 32.94
N LEU A 11 -7.14 12.53 33.00
CA LEU A 11 -7.73 13.60 32.17
C LEU A 11 -7.52 13.33 30.68
N THR A 12 -6.31 12.93 30.29
CA THR A 12 -6.02 12.59 28.89
C THR A 12 -6.81 11.35 28.44
N ALA A 13 -7.08 10.39 29.32
CA ALA A 13 -7.90 9.22 28.99
C ALA A 13 -9.35 9.63 28.69
N VAL A 14 -9.95 10.43 29.57
CA VAL A 14 -11.32 10.96 29.38
C VAL A 14 -11.41 11.80 28.10
N LEU A 15 -10.40 12.61 27.82
CA LEU A 15 -10.32 13.39 26.58
C LEU A 15 -10.25 12.47 25.36
N ASN A 16 -9.43 11.41 25.39
CA ASN A 16 -9.31 10.46 24.30
C ASN A 16 -10.62 9.69 24.06
N ASP A 17 -11.32 9.28 25.13
CA ASP A 17 -12.63 8.62 25.01
C ASP A 17 -13.66 9.55 24.35
N PHE A 18 -13.68 10.83 24.74
CA PHE A 18 -14.53 11.84 24.08
C PHE A 18 -14.14 12.04 22.61
N ILE A 19 -12.84 12.15 22.32
CA ILE A 19 -12.32 12.29 20.96
C ILE A 19 -12.74 11.08 20.12
N ASP A 20 -12.61 9.87 20.63
CA ASP A 20 -12.99 8.65 19.93
C ASP A 20 -14.49 8.60 19.67
N TRP A 21 -15.31 9.04 20.62
CA TRP A 21 -16.77 9.11 20.45
C TRP A 21 -17.21 10.06 19.33
N VAL A 22 -16.55 11.21 19.16
CA VAL A 22 -16.90 12.19 18.11
C VAL A 22 -16.15 11.98 16.79
N SER A 23 -15.25 11.00 16.72
CA SER A 23 -14.43 10.75 15.54
C SER A 23 -15.02 9.66 14.63
N PHE A 24 -14.70 9.77 13.34
CA PHE A 24 -15.10 8.85 12.27
C PHE A 24 -16.60 8.70 12.05
N ASP A 25 -16.93 8.19 10.87
CA ASP A 25 -18.29 7.84 10.50
C ASP A 25 -18.55 6.37 10.83
N ASP A 26 -19.80 6.01 11.11
CA ASP A 26 -20.21 4.62 11.41
C ASP A 26 -19.81 3.63 10.31
N GLU A 27 -19.75 4.10 9.07
CA GLU A 27 -19.29 3.32 7.93
C GLU A 27 -17.85 2.82 8.13
N ILE A 28 -16.96 3.67 8.64
CA ILE A 28 -15.55 3.33 8.91
C ILE A 28 -15.47 2.29 10.03
N GLY A 29 -16.26 2.47 11.10
CA GLY A 29 -16.38 1.51 12.18
C GLY A 29 -16.79 0.13 11.67
N THR A 30 -17.86 0.07 10.89
CA THR A 30 -18.38 -1.19 10.30
C THR A 30 -17.33 -1.90 9.44
N ILE A 31 -16.50 -1.15 8.71
CA ILE A 31 -15.42 -1.73 7.89
C ILE A 31 -14.32 -2.32 8.76
N VAL A 32 -13.94 -1.63 9.85
CA VAL A 32 -12.94 -2.13 10.80
C VAL A 32 -13.47 -3.35 11.55
N ASP A 33 -14.73 -3.37 11.93
CA ASP A 33 -15.33 -4.51 12.61
C ASP A 33 -15.36 -5.73 11.67
N ARG A 34 -15.70 -5.53 10.39
CA ARG A 34 -15.58 -6.59 9.35
C ARG A 34 -14.14 -7.03 9.13
N LEU A 35 -13.19 -6.10 9.12
CA LEU A 35 -11.76 -6.39 9.00
C LEU A 35 -11.29 -7.30 10.12
N ASN A 36 -11.68 -6.98 11.36
CA ASN A 36 -11.32 -7.76 12.55
C ASN A 36 -11.96 -9.14 12.52
N GLN A 37 -13.24 -9.24 12.13
CA GLN A 37 -13.90 -10.52 11.93
C GLN A 37 -13.16 -11.40 10.91
N THR A 38 -12.84 -10.87 9.72
CA THR A 38 -12.07 -11.59 8.71
C THR A 38 -10.66 -11.95 9.21
N TYR A 39 -10.05 -11.10 10.04
CA TYR A 39 -8.77 -11.38 10.64
C TYR A 39 -8.84 -12.46 11.73
N GLU A 40 -9.97 -12.67 12.38
CA GLU A 40 -10.15 -13.75 13.37
C GLU A 40 -10.50 -15.08 12.71
N GLU A 41 -11.23 -15.05 11.59
CA GLU A 41 -11.61 -16.25 10.83
C GLU A 41 -10.37 -17.04 10.34
N PRO A 42 -10.41 -18.39 10.41
CA PRO A 42 -9.37 -19.23 9.84
C PRO A 42 -9.41 -19.12 8.31
N ILE A 43 -8.24 -19.16 7.67
CA ILE A 43 -8.18 -19.20 6.21
C ILE A 43 -8.64 -20.60 5.77
N VAL A 44 -9.93 -20.76 5.52
CA VAL A 44 -10.45 -21.87 4.74
C VAL A 44 -9.99 -21.66 3.30
N LYS A 45 -9.62 -22.73 2.57
CA LYS A 45 -9.31 -22.63 1.12
C LYS A 45 -10.37 -21.75 0.46
N PRO A 46 -10.03 -20.53 0.03
CA PRO A 46 -11.03 -19.61 -0.46
C PRO A 46 -11.66 -20.25 -1.70
N ILE A 47 -13.00 -20.30 -1.75
CA ILE A 47 -13.69 -20.62 -2.99
C ILE A 47 -13.17 -19.61 -4.00
N LEU A 48 -12.60 -20.12 -5.10
CA LEU A 48 -11.97 -19.32 -6.15
C LEU A 48 -13.01 -18.36 -6.75
N ARG A 49 -13.09 -17.13 -6.22
CA ARG A 49 -13.94 -16.08 -6.78
C ARG A 49 -13.40 -15.74 -8.16
N ARG A 50 -14.22 -15.89 -9.20
CA ARG A 50 -13.82 -15.50 -10.55
C ARG A 50 -13.70 -13.97 -10.65
N PRO A 51 -12.66 -13.44 -11.33
CA PRO A 51 -12.45 -12.00 -11.41
C PRO A 51 -13.52 -11.34 -12.28
N SER A 52 -14.40 -10.55 -11.66
CA SER A 52 -15.34 -9.65 -12.35
C SER A 52 -14.72 -8.28 -12.58
N HIS A 53 -15.15 -7.61 -13.66
CA HIS A 53 -14.69 -6.28 -14.02
C HIS A 53 -14.97 -5.28 -12.87
N PRO A 54 -14.03 -4.36 -12.54
CA PRO A 54 -14.19 -3.41 -11.44
C PRO A 54 -15.44 -2.51 -11.55
N GLY A 55 -15.91 -2.27 -12.78
CA GLY A 55 -17.14 -1.52 -13.06
C GLY A 55 -18.43 -2.35 -12.96
N GLY A 56 -18.30 -3.68 -12.87
CA GLY A 56 -19.36 -4.69 -12.90
C GLY A 56 -19.90 -5.11 -11.52
N PHE A 57 -20.47 -6.32 -11.42
CA PHE A 57 -21.28 -6.74 -10.27
C PHE A 57 -20.49 -6.86 -8.97
N ARG A 58 -19.17 -7.03 -9.05
CA ARG A 58 -18.27 -7.09 -7.89
C ARG A 58 -18.41 -5.89 -6.95
N ARG A 59 -18.86 -4.73 -7.45
CA ARG A 59 -19.12 -3.53 -6.62
C ARG A 59 -20.23 -3.73 -5.57
N GLU A 60 -21.19 -4.61 -5.83
CA GLU A 60 -22.26 -4.94 -4.87
C GLU A 60 -21.84 -6.03 -3.88
N LEU A 61 -20.99 -6.97 -4.31
CA LEU A 61 -20.50 -8.07 -3.47
C LEU A 61 -19.58 -7.58 -2.35
N GLY A 62 -18.80 -6.53 -2.60
CA GLY A 62 -17.93 -5.96 -1.59
C GLY A 62 -17.46 -4.56 -1.94
N LYS A 63 -17.29 -3.73 -0.89
CA LYS A 63 -16.61 -2.44 -1.05
C LYS A 63 -15.15 -2.72 -1.40
N ARG A 64 -14.63 -2.06 -2.44
CA ARG A 64 -13.21 -2.15 -2.89
C ARG A 64 -12.18 -2.22 -1.75
N ARG A 65 -12.35 -1.38 -0.72
CA ARG A 65 -11.50 -1.34 0.48
C ARG A 65 -11.51 -2.65 1.29
N VAL A 66 -12.68 -3.26 1.43
CA VAL A 66 -12.82 -4.57 2.09
C VAL A 66 -12.15 -5.64 1.25
N SER A 67 -12.34 -5.66 -0.07
CA SER A 67 -11.70 -6.65 -0.94
C SER A 67 -10.18 -6.55 -0.97
N ILE A 68 -9.61 -5.34 -0.97
CA ILE A 68 -8.15 -5.14 -0.87
C ILE A 68 -7.64 -5.62 0.50
N ALA A 69 -8.40 -5.33 1.57
CA ALA A 69 -8.04 -5.77 2.91
C ALA A 69 -8.13 -7.30 3.07
N GLU A 70 -9.20 -7.93 2.60
CA GLU A 70 -9.38 -9.40 2.55
C GLU A 70 -8.22 -10.06 1.80
N ALA A 71 -7.88 -9.54 0.61
CA ALA A 71 -6.74 -10.02 -0.17
C ALA A 71 -5.42 -9.89 0.59
N TYR A 72 -5.18 -8.76 1.25
CA TYR A 72 -3.99 -8.60 2.08
C TYR A 72 -3.96 -9.55 3.28
N ILE A 73 -5.10 -9.76 3.95
CA ILE A 73 -5.22 -10.69 5.09
C ILE A 73 -4.88 -12.12 4.65
N ILE A 74 -5.40 -12.57 3.50
CA ILE A 74 -5.09 -13.88 2.93
C ILE A 74 -3.57 -14.01 2.75
N ILE A 75 -2.93 -13.02 2.13
CA ILE A 75 -1.49 -13.04 1.87
C ILE A 75 -0.67 -12.97 3.15
N ALA A 76 -1.09 -12.19 4.14
CA ALA A 76 -0.36 -12.00 5.39
C ALA A 76 -0.47 -13.18 6.37
N LYS A 77 -1.61 -13.89 6.38
CA LYS A 77 -1.84 -15.02 7.30
C LYS A 77 -1.49 -16.38 6.70
N SER A 78 -1.50 -16.56 5.38
CA SER A 78 -1.19 -17.86 4.76
C SER A 78 0.31 -18.00 4.50
N GLN A 79 1.00 -18.82 5.30
CA GLN A 79 2.43 -19.11 5.08
C GLN A 79 2.69 -20.50 4.49
N ALA A 80 1.73 -21.42 4.64
CA ALA A 80 1.88 -22.78 4.15
C ALA A 80 2.05 -22.84 2.61
N PRO A 81 2.92 -23.73 2.08
CA PRO A 81 3.08 -23.94 0.64
C PRO A 81 1.77 -24.34 -0.06
N GLU A 82 0.92 -25.13 0.59
CA GLU A 82 -0.39 -25.57 0.11
C GLU A 82 -1.34 -24.43 -0.30
N LEU A 83 -1.10 -23.21 0.20
CA LEU A 83 -1.96 -22.04 -0.02
C LEU A 83 -1.37 -21.04 -1.03
N TYR A 84 -0.31 -21.40 -1.77
CA TYR A 84 0.34 -20.49 -2.71
C TYR A 84 -0.61 -19.96 -3.80
N GLU A 85 -1.52 -20.79 -4.33
CA GLU A 85 -2.49 -20.38 -5.34
C GLU A 85 -3.45 -19.31 -4.79
N ALA A 86 -3.96 -19.51 -3.56
CA ALA A 86 -4.80 -18.54 -2.89
C ALA A 86 -4.08 -17.19 -2.68
N ARG A 87 -2.76 -17.20 -2.42
CA ARG A 87 -1.96 -15.97 -2.35
C ARG A 87 -1.80 -15.29 -3.69
N LEU A 88 -1.50 -16.04 -4.75
CA LEU A 88 -1.38 -15.49 -6.11
C LEU A 88 -2.71 -14.89 -6.59
N ASP A 89 -3.83 -15.52 -6.29
CA ASP A 89 -5.15 -14.99 -6.62
C ASP A 89 -5.48 -13.73 -5.82
N ALA A 90 -5.19 -13.73 -4.52
CA ALA A 90 -5.32 -12.53 -3.69
C ALA A 90 -4.43 -11.38 -4.23
N LEU A 91 -3.24 -11.69 -4.74
CA LEU A 91 -2.33 -10.72 -5.33
C LEU A 91 -2.92 -10.13 -6.63
N ARG A 92 -3.47 -10.96 -7.52
CA ARG A 92 -4.19 -10.52 -8.72
C ARG A 92 -5.36 -9.62 -8.36
N ILE A 93 -6.18 -10.02 -7.39
CA ILE A 93 -7.29 -9.23 -6.87
C ILE A 93 -6.80 -7.87 -6.39
N LEU A 94 -5.72 -7.84 -5.62
CA LEU A 94 -5.17 -6.62 -5.06
C LEU A 94 -4.66 -5.68 -6.17
N VAL A 95 -3.95 -6.19 -7.17
CA VAL A 95 -3.47 -5.42 -8.34
C VAL A 95 -4.64 -4.89 -9.17
N GLU A 96 -5.59 -5.75 -9.52
CA GLU A 96 -6.81 -5.38 -10.26
C GLU A 96 -7.57 -4.27 -9.52
N GLN A 97 -7.87 -4.50 -8.24
CA GLN A 97 -8.62 -3.53 -7.46
C GLN A 97 -7.85 -2.23 -7.30
N SER A 98 -6.52 -2.23 -7.22
CA SER A 98 -5.73 -1.02 -6.96
C SER A 98 -5.47 -0.20 -8.23
N LEU A 99 -5.12 -0.85 -9.36
CA LEU A 99 -4.75 -0.17 -10.61
C LEU A 99 -5.95 0.24 -11.48
N HIS A 100 -7.12 -0.38 -11.33
CA HIS A 100 -8.28 -0.05 -12.17
C HIS A 100 -8.99 1.28 -11.80
N ALA A 101 -8.44 2.10 -10.91
CA ALA A 101 -8.92 3.46 -10.68
C ALA A 101 -8.53 4.41 -11.82
N LYS A 102 -9.00 4.14 -13.05
CA LYS A 102 -8.58 4.77 -14.31
C LYS A 102 -9.00 6.25 -14.51
N ASN A 103 -9.42 6.96 -13.44
CA ASN A 103 -9.69 8.41 -13.44
C ASN A 103 -8.75 9.18 -12.52
N VAL A 104 -7.72 8.50 -12.03
CA VAL A 104 -6.75 9.01 -11.08
C VAL A 104 -5.56 9.60 -11.84
N THR A 105 -5.07 10.75 -11.38
CA THR A 105 -3.89 11.41 -11.98
C THR A 105 -2.58 10.64 -11.72
N MET A 106 -2.52 9.88 -10.62
CA MET A 106 -1.34 9.10 -10.21
C MET A 106 -1.71 7.62 -9.90
N PRO A 107 -2.04 6.79 -10.91
CA PRO A 107 -2.59 5.45 -10.68
C PRO A 107 -1.65 4.51 -9.92
N ILE A 108 -0.36 4.43 -10.26
CA ILE A 108 0.55 3.47 -9.61
C ILE A 108 0.85 3.88 -8.17
N ASN A 109 1.06 5.18 -7.92
CA ASN A 109 1.30 5.66 -6.56
C ASN A 109 0.06 5.58 -5.68
N THR A 110 -1.13 5.78 -6.27
CA THR A 110 -2.40 5.57 -5.57
C THR A 110 -2.58 4.12 -5.18
N ALA A 111 -2.31 3.18 -6.07
CA ALA A 111 -2.35 1.75 -5.79
C ALA A 111 -1.39 1.38 -4.64
N ARG A 112 -0.13 1.81 -4.72
CA ARG A 112 0.88 1.59 -3.67
C ARG A 112 0.43 2.11 -2.31
N MET A 113 -0.13 3.32 -2.27
CA MET A 113 -0.62 3.92 -1.03
C MET A 113 -1.86 3.21 -0.49
N GLN A 114 -2.77 2.74 -1.34
CA GLN A 114 -3.95 1.97 -0.92
C GLN A 114 -3.55 0.67 -0.23
N ILE A 115 -2.62 -0.07 -0.83
CA ILE A 115 -2.12 -1.33 -0.28
C ILE A 115 -1.37 -1.06 1.03
N PHE A 116 -0.54 -0.02 1.08
CA PHE A 116 0.14 0.41 2.31
C PHE A 116 -0.86 0.71 3.44
N MET A 117 -1.91 1.49 3.19
CA MET A 117 -2.91 1.83 4.22
C MET A 117 -3.63 0.58 4.74
N MET A 118 -4.00 -0.35 3.86
CA MET A 118 -4.67 -1.59 4.29
C MET A 118 -3.72 -2.54 5.03
N LYS A 119 -2.46 -2.63 4.59
CA LYS A 119 -1.41 -3.33 5.32
C LYS A 119 -1.27 -2.79 6.75
N GLU A 120 -1.17 -1.47 6.90
CA GLU A 120 -1.00 -0.85 8.21
C GLU A 120 -2.29 -0.96 9.07
N ALA A 121 -3.48 -0.96 8.46
CA ALA A 121 -4.74 -1.25 9.15
C ALA A 121 -4.79 -2.68 9.71
N VAL A 122 -4.31 -3.67 8.95
CA VAL A 122 -4.24 -5.07 9.42
C VAL A 122 -3.16 -5.23 10.49
N ASN A 123 -2.00 -4.61 10.32
CA ASN A 123 -0.92 -4.62 11.32
C ASN A 123 -1.31 -3.93 12.63
N ALA A 124 -2.25 -2.98 12.59
CA ALA A 124 -2.76 -2.27 13.75
C ALA A 124 -3.89 -3.03 14.50
N TYR A 125 -4.08 -4.33 14.23
CA TYR A 125 -5.01 -5.18 14.97
C TYR A 125 -4.81 -5.05 16.49
N GLY A 126 -5.93 -4.91 17.22
CA GLY A 126 -5.94 -4.59 18.66
C GLY A 126 -5.88 -3.10 19.00
N ASN A 127 -5.69 -2.20 18.02
CA ASN A 127 -5.83 -0.75 18.19
C ASN A 127 -6.89 -0.20 17.22
N ARG A 128 -8.17 -0.30 17.64
CA ARG A 128 -9.32 0.07 16.80
C ARG A 128 -9.24 1.50 16.26
N ARG A 129 -8.83 2.47 17.08
CA ARG A 129 -8.64 3.87 16.64
C ARG A 129 -7.67 3.95 15.46
N ARG A 130 -6.51 3.31 15.56
CA ARG A 130 -5.50 3.34 14.50
C ARG A 130 -5.96 2.64 13.23
N GLN A 131 -6.70 1.54 13.35
CA GLN A 131 -7.34 0.89 12.20
C GLN A 131 -8.32 1.83 11.48
N MET A 132 -9.16 2.55 12.23
CA MET A 132 -10.10 3.51 11.65
C MET A 132 -9.38 4.67 10.95
N GLU A 133 -8.26 5.17 11.48
CA GLU A 133 -7.45 6.20 10.82
C GLU A 133 -6.91 5.74 9.46
N PHE A 134 -6.40 4.51 9.37
CA PHE A 134 -5.90 3.96 8.11
C PHE A 134 -7.01 3.69 7.09
N VAL A 135 -8.17 3.20 7.54
CA VAL A 135 -9.36 3.03 6.68
C VAL A 135 -9.89 4.38 6.19
N ALA A 136 -9.86 5.42 7.04
CA ALA A 136 -10.22 6.79 6.66
C ALA A 136 -9.24 7.36 5.62
N ASP A 137 -7.94 7.24 5.87
CA ASP A 137 -6.89 7.72 4.97
C ASP A 137 -6.88 6.98 3.63
N PHE A 138 -7.20 5.68 3.61
CA PHE A 138 -7.44 4.92 2.38
C PHE A 138 -8.49 5.61 1.49
N GLY A 139 -9.63 6.02 2.07
CA GLY A 139 -10.69 6.69 1.32
C GLY A 139 -10.22 7.98 0.64
N ARG A 140 -9.30 8.72 1.28
CA ARG A 140 -8.71 9.95 0.72
C ARG A 140 -7.73 9.66 -0.40
N VAL A 141 -6.89 8.64 -0.21
CA VAL A 141 -5.93 8.17 -1.22
C VAL A 141 -6.65 7.64 -2.46
N SER A 142 -7.83 7.02 -2.33
CA SER A 142 -8.57 6.42 -3.45
C SER A 142 -8.97 7.38 -4.58
N PHE A 143 -9.01 8.68 -4.35
CA PHE A 143 -9.24 9.68 -5.40
C PHE A 143 -7.98 9.98 -6.22
N GLY A 144 -6.81 9.66 -5.67
CA GLY A 144 -5.52 9.73 -6.34
C GLY A 144 -5.12 11.11 -6.84
N ASN A 145 -5.59 12.16 -6.16
CA ASN A 145 -5.14 13.53 -6.37
C ASN A 145 -3.64 13.65 -6.06
N GLU A 146 -2.88 14.23 -6.99
CA GLU A 146 -1.43 14.35 -6.95
C GLU A 146 -0.88 14.96 -5.64
N VAL A 147 -1.47 16.06 -5.18
CA VAL A 147 -1.06 16.76 -3.94
C VAL A 147 -1.29 15.87 -2.72
N VAL A 148 -2.44 15.19 -2.68
CA VAL A 148 -2.80 14.28 -1.58
C VAL A 148 -1.85 13.09 -1.56
N ILE A 149 -1.62 12.44 -2.70
CA ILE A 149 -0.73 11.28 -2.80
C ILE A 149 0.69 11.63 -2.38
N ARG A 150 1.26 12.72 -2.91
CA ARG A 150 2.60 13.16 -2.50
C ARG A 150 2.70 13.49 -1.02
N SER A 151 1.67 14.12 -0.44
CA SER A 151 1.61 14.38 1.01
C SER A 151 1.69 13.07 1.82
N PHE A 152 0.97 12.03 1.39
CA PHE A 152 1.03 10.72 2.03
C PHE A 152 2.36 9.99 1.80
N LEU A 153 2.95 10.08 0.60
CA LEU A 153 4.28 9.54 0.31
C LEU A 153 5.33 10.16 1.23
N LYS A 154 5.36 11.50 1.34
CA LYS A 154 6.23 12.24 2.28
C LYS A 154 6.00 11.81 3.73
N LYS A 155 4.74 11.76 4.17
CA LYS A 155 4.37 11.38 5.54
C LYS A 155 4.88 9.98 5.89
N ASN A 156 4.89 9.05 4.94
CA ASN A 156 5.29 7.66 5.18
C ASN A 156 6.72 7.33 4.71
N GLY A 157 7.47 8.30 4.16
CA GLY A 157 8.82 8.08 3.65
C GLY A 157 8.85 7.15 2.43
N LEU A 158 7.80 7.10 1.62
CA LEU A 158 7.75 6.27 0.41
C LEU A 158 8.16 7.09 -0.81
N ILE A 159 8.88 6.46 -1.75
CA ILE A 159 9.26 7.11 -3.00
C ILE A 159 8.06 7.31 -3.93
N GLU A 160 8.12 8.30 -4.81
CA GLU A 160 7.19 8.51 -5.91
C GLU A 160 7.71 7.73 -7.12
N VAL A 161 6.87 6.86 -7.66
CA VAL A 161 7.17 6.10 -8.88
C VAL A 161 6.68 6.90 -10.09
N PRO A 162 7.45 7.01 -11.19
CA PRO A 162 6.98 7.66 -12.42
C PRO A 162 5.71 6.99 -12.99
N GLU A 163 4.73 7.79 -13.40
CA GLU A 163 3.46 7.32 -13.99
C GLU A 163 3.61 7.11 -15.52
N GLU A 164 4.56 6.27 -15.95
CA GLU A 164 4.89 6.03 -17.37
C GLU A 164 4.13 4.88 -18.03
N ASP A 165 3.09 4.33 -17.39
CA ASP A 165 2.36 3.12 -17.83
C ASP A 165 3.26 1.89 -18.12
N LYS A 166 4.45 1.86 -17.51
CA LYS A 166 5.39 0.73 -17.56
C LYS A 166 5.38 -0.04 -16.24
N PRO A 167 5.59 -1.37 -16.26
CA PRO A 167 5.77 -2.13 -15.03
C PRO A 167 7.05 -1.70 -14.31
N LEU A 168 7.08 -1.84 -12.98
CA LEU A 168 8.21 -1.40 -12.14
C LEU A 168 9.55 -1.95 -12.62
N LYS A 169 9.60 -3.20 -13.07
CA LYS A 169 10.80 -3.87 -13.60
C LYS A 169 11.45 -3.16 -14.80
N GLN A 170 10.72 -2.32 -15.52
CA GLN A 170 11.24 -1.54 -16.65
C GLN A 170 11.68 -0.11 -16.26
N LEU A 171 11.37 0.34 -15.04
CA LEU A 171 11.69 1.70 -14.58
C LEU A 171 13.09 1.83 -13.97
N GLY A 172 13.73 0.70 -13.60
CA GLY A 172 15.08 0.69 -13.01
C GLY A 172 15.19 1.56 -11.75
N LEU A 173 14.19 1.48 -10.86
CA LEU A 173 14.13 2.23 -9.62
C LEU A 173 14.91 1.52 -8.50
N GLY A 174 14.21 0.93 -7.52
CA GLY A 174 14.86 0.26 -6.40
C GLY A 174 15.17 -1.21 -6.66
N TRP A 175 16.10 -1.78 -5.90
CA TRP A 175 16.43 -3.20 -5.94
C TRP A 175 16.82 -3.76 -4.58
N ASP A 176 16.95 -5.08 -4.45
CA ASP A 176 17.57 -5.75 -3.31
C ASP A 176 18.17 -7.09 -3.77
N ASP A 177 19.50 -7.25 -3.66
CA ASP A 177 20.21 -8.41 -4.22
C ASP A 177 20.21 -9.64 -3.29
N HIS A 178 19.64 -9.55 -2.07
CA HIS A 178 19.67 -10.66 -1.11
C HIS A 178 18.51 -10.59 -0.11
N LEU A 179 17.49 -11.43 -0.32
CA LEU A 179 16.31 -11.54 0.55
C LEU A 179 15.94 -12.99 0.87
N HIS A 180 15.52 -13.23 2.11
CA HIS A 180 14.98 -14.51 2.53
C HIS A 180 13.46 -14.44 2.72
N ASP A 181 12.79 -15.50 2.27
CA ASP A 181 11.36 -15.74 2.50
C ASP A 181 11.15 -16.85 3.53
N SER A 182 9.90 -17.28 3.73
CA SER A 182 9.56 -18.33 4.69
C SER A 182 10.12 -19.71 4.37
N LEU A 183 10.61 -19.97 3.14
CA LEU A 183 11.23 -21.26 2.79
C LEU A 183 12.70 -21.34 3.24
N SER A 184 13.36 -20.19 3.41
CA SER A 184 14.73 -20.10 3.91
C SER A 184 14.78 -19.63 5.37
N ASP A 185 15.22 -18.40 5.62
CA ASP A 185 15.41 -17.83 6.97
C ASP A 185 14.47 -16.64 7.26
N GLY A 186 13.59 -16.31 6.32
CA GLY A 186 12.63 -15.21 6.40
C GLY A 186 11.33 -15.60 7.10
N ARG A 187 10.50 -14.61 7.43
CA ARG A 187 9.21 -14.82 8.12
C ARG A 187 7.98 -14.68 7.22
N LYS A 188 8.18 -14.27 5.96
CA LYS A 188 7.12 -13.84 5.05
C LYS A 188 7.15 -14.72 3.80
N ALA A 189 5.97 -15.09 3.31
CA ALA A 189 5.83 -15.76 2.03
C ALA A 189 6.24 -14.83 0.86
N PRO A 190 6.63 -15.37 -0.32
CA PRO A 190 7.01 -14.56 -1.48
C PRO A 190 6.01 -13.48 -1.85
N SER A 191 4.71 -13.79 -1.89
CA SER A 191 3.68 -12.80 -2.23
C SER A 191 3.65 -11.61 -1.26
N GLN A 192 3.93 -11.85 0.03
CA GLN A 192 3.98 -10.78 1.03
C GLN A 192 5.23 -9.91 0.87
N ILE A 193 6.37 -10.50 0.50
CA ILE A 193 7.59 -9.76 0.15
C ILE A 193 7.33 -8.90 -1.08
N LEU A 194 6.69 -9.44 -2.10
CA LEU A 194 6.37 -8.72 -3.34
C LEU A 194 5.42 -7.53 -3.12
N ILE A 195 4.44 -7.65 -2.22
CA ILE A 195 3.61 -6.51 -1.79
C ILE A 195 4.48 -5.42 -1.18
N ASP A 196 5.37 -5.78 -0.26
CA ASP A 196 6.23 -4.81 0.40
C ASP A 196 7.21 -4.16 -0.59
N ALA A 197 7.70 -4.92 -1.58
CA ALA A 197 8.58 -4.44 -2.65
C ALA A 197 7.83 -3.44 -3.56
N PHE A 198 6.58 -3.76 -3.92
CA PHE A 198 5.71 -2.87 -4.68
C PHE A 198 5.41 -1.57 -3.93
N ILE A 199 5.05 -1.65 -2.65
CA ILE A 199 4.86 -0.47 -1.78
C ILE A 199 6.11 0.40 -1.76
N ARG A 200 7.31 -0.18 -1.69
CA ARG A 200 8.58 0.55 -1.71
C ARG A 200 9.01 1.03 -3.11
N GLY A 201 8.39 0.53 -4.17
CA GLY A 201 8.72 0.89 -5.56
C GLY A 201 9.99 0.19 -6.06
N LEU A 202 10.23 -1.05 -5.64
CA LEU A 202 11.36 -1.86 -6.12
C LEU A 202 11.05 -2.43 -7.50
N SER A 203 12.03 -2.36 -8.39
CA SER A 203 12.00 -2.91 -9.75
C SER A 203 12.50 -4.34 -9.81
N CYS A 204 13.43 -4.73 -8.93
CA CYS A 204 14.04 -6.06 -8.90
C CYS A 204 14.26 -6.54 -7.45
N ILE A 205 14.10 -7.82 -7.19
CA ILE A 205 14.51 -8.46 -5.93
C ILE A 205 15.14 -9.83 -6.22
N THR A 206 16.10 -10.25 -5.40
CA THR A 206 16.67 -11.60 -5.43
C THR A 206 16.22 -12.38 -4.19
N LEU A 207 15.41 -13.43 -4.39
CA LEU A 207 14.94 -14.31 -3.32
C LEU A 207 15.85 -15.53 -3.21
N VAL A 208 16.37 -15.78 -2.01
CA VAL A 208 17.46 -16.73 -1.76
C VAL A 208 16.95 -17.97 -1.01
N TYR A 209 17.31 -19.13 -1.56
CA TYR A 209 16.91 -20.44 -1.07
C TYR A 209 18.12 -21.35 -0.86
N ASN A 210 18.06 -22.18 0.19
CA ASN A 210 19.09 -23.17 0.52
C ASN A 210 18.93 -24.48 -0.29
N ASN A 211 17.77 -24.69 -0.90
CA ASN A 211 17.47 -25.79 -1.81
C ASN A 211 16.37 -25.35 -2.80
N ILE A 212 16.12 -26.18 -3.81
CA ILE A 212 15.15 -25.89 -4.89
C ILE A 212 14.07 -26.99 -5.04
N GLU A 213 13.81 -27.76 -3.98
CA GLU A 213 12.85 -28.88 -4.04
C GLU A 213 11.40 -28.42 -4.01
N GLU A 214 11.09 -27.34 -3.29
CA GLU A 214 9.73 -26.82 -3.14
C GLU A 214 9.34 -25.92 -4.32
N SER A 215 8.99 -26.56 -5.44
CA SER A 215 8.62 -25.88 -6.69
C SER A 215 7.44 -24.92 -6.54
N ARG A 216 6.52 -25.14 -5.59
CA ARG A 216 5.32 -24.30 -5.40
C ARG A 216 5.68 -22.89 -4.95
N ILE A 217 6.60 -22.76 -3.99
CA ILE A 217 7.03 -21.46 -3.45
C ILE A 217 7.88 -20.68 -4.47
N ILE A 218 8.77 -21.37 -5.19
CA ILE A 218 9.56 -20.73 -6.26
C ILE A 218 8.63 -20.26 -7.40
N SER A 219 7.62 -21.06 -7.75
CA SER A 219 6.59 -20.65 -8.71
C SER A 219 5.82 -19.44 -8.21
N GLU A 220 5.43 -19.40 -6.93
CA GLU A 220 4.79 -18.23 -6.31
C GLU A 220 5.65 -16.97 -6.42
N ALA A 221 6.96 -17.07 -6.14
CA ALA A 221 7.89 -15.96 -6.23
C ALA A 221 7.93 -15.36 -7.66
N ILE A 222 8.15 -16.20 -8.67
CA ILE A 222 8.28 -15.73 -10.07
C ILE A 222 6.93 -15.22 -10.60
N THR A 223 5.84 -15.99 -10.42
CA THR A 223 4.50 -15.59 -10.88
C THR A 223 3.97 -14.37 -10.13
N GLY A 224 4.28 -14.24 -8.83
CA GLY A 224 3.94 -13.04 -8.07
C GLY A 224 4.69 -11.82 -8.57
N GLY A 225 5.97 -11.95 -8.94
CA GLY A 225 6.75 -10.91 -9.60
C GLY A 225 6.13 -10.45 -10.91
N GLU A 226 5.67 -11.41 -11.73
CA GLU A 226 4.93 -11.14 -12.96
C GLU A 226 3.65 -10.32 -12.70
N ILE A 227 2.84 -10.72 -11.72
CA ILE A 227 1.59 -10.02 -11.33
C ILE A 227 1.86 -8.59 -10.86
N MET A 228 2.90 -8.38 -10.05
CA MET A 228 3.24 -7.07 -9.47
C MET A 228 4.09 -6.19 -10.40
N GLY A 229 4.55 -6.74 -11.52
CA GLY A 229 5.45 -6.06 -12.45
C GLY A 229 6.87 -5.86 -11.90
N ILE A 230 7.35 -6.74 -11.01
CA ILE A 230 8.67 -6.71 -10.37
C ILE A 230 9.51 -7.88 -10.92
N ALA A 231 10.78 -7.64 -11.24
CA ALA A 231 11.70 -8.72 -11.61
C ALA A 231 12.11 -9.51 -10.36
N VAL A 232 12.03 -10.83 -10.44
CA VAL A 232 12.40 -11.72 -9.32
C VAL A 232 13.52 -12.64 -9.80
N GLU A 233 14.70 -12.48 -9.21
CA GLU A 233 15.82 -13.39 -9.39
C GLU A 233 15.76 -14.48 -8.31
N ILE A 234 16.19 -15.70 -8.64
CA ILE A 234 16.25 -16.82 -7.71
C ILE A 234 17.71 -17.05 -7.34
N GLY A 235 18.06 -16.85 -6.08
CA GLY A 235 19.38 -17.18 -5.55
C GLY A 235 19.39 -18.56 -4.91
N ILE A 236 20.41 -19.36 -5.21
CA ILE A 236 20.66 -20.65 -4.57
C ILE A 236 21.89 -20.50 -3.69
N GLU A 237 21.68 -20.42 -2.38
CA GLU A 237 22.73 -20.30 -1.39
C GLU A 237 23.38 -21.65 -1.08
N PHE A 238 24.71 -21.66 -0.99
CA PHE A 238 25.49 -22.82 -0.57
C PHE A 238 26.75 -22.39 0.18
N SER A 239 27.23 -23.27 1.06
CA SER A 239 28.49 -23.08 1.78
C SER A 239 29.56 -24.06 1.31
N VAL A 240 30.84 -23.74 1.50
CA VAL A 240 31.98 -24.62 1.19
C VAL A 240 32.95 -24.64 2.39
N GLY A 241 33.45 -25.83 2.72
CA GLY A 241 34.44 -26.06 3.77
C GLY A 241 33.87 -26.41 5.16
N VAL A 242 34.76 -26.36 6.15
CA VAL A 242 34.56 -26.82 7.54
C VAL A 242 33.77 -25.80 8.37
N GLY A 243 32.96 -26.31 9.30
CA GLY A 243 32.17 -25.52 10.26
C GLY A 243 33.01 -24.45 10.97
N GLY A 244 32.42 -23.26 11.18
CA GLY A 244 33.09 -22.09 11.75
C GLY A 244 33.97 -21.30 10.78
N GLU A 245 34.47 -21.91 9.70
CA GLU A 245 35.28 -21.24 8.66
C GLU A 245 34.69 -21.42 7.25
N ARG A 246 33.38 -21.64 7.17
CA ARG A 246 32.66 -21.87 5.92
C ARG A 246 32.64 -20.61 5.06
N ARG A 247 32.83 -20.81 3.76
CA ARG A 247 32.72 -19.77 2.74
C ARG A 247 31.32 -19.83 2.14
N HIS A 248 30.63 -18.70 2.09
CA HIS A 248 29.24 -18.64 1.65
C HIS A 248 29.13 -18.07 0.24
N TYR A 249 28.42 -18.78 -0.62
CA TYR A 249 28.22 -18.40 -2.01
C TYR A 249 26.74 -18.46 -2.37
N MET A 250 26.40 -17.76 -3.44
CA MET A 250 25.09 -17.81 -4.05
C MET A 250 25.24 -17.95 -5.56
N TYR A 251 24.61 -18.98 -6.13
CA TYR A 251 24.42 -19.07 -7.58
C TYR A 251 23.08 -18.46 -7.95
N VAL A 252 23.09 -17.47 -8.85
CA VAL A 252 21.87 -16.83 -9.35
C VAL A 252 21.75 -17.13 -10.85
N PRO A 253 20.84 -18.03 -11.26
CA PRO A 253 20.52 -18.27 -12.66
C PRO A 253 20.00 -17.02 -13.37
N PRO A 254 19.79 -17.05 -14.70
CA PRO A 254 19.20 -15.95 -15.43
C PRO A 254 17.81 -15.57 -14.90
N VAL A 255 17.39 -14.34 -15.15
CA VAL A 255 16.05 -13.89 -14.78
C VAL A 255 15.03 -14.48 -15.76
N PHE A 256 14.04 -15.20 -15.24
CA PHE A 256 12.98 -15.81 -16.05
C PHE A 256 11.67 -15.01 -15.92
N ALA A 257 10.98 -14.83 -17.04
CA ALA A 257 9.70 -14.13 -17.06
C ALA A 257 8.56 -14.98 -16.46
N LYS A 258 8.61 -16.31 -16.66
CA LYS A 258 7.61 -17.27 -16.18
C LYS A 258 8.28 -18.39 -15.39
N SER A 259 7.58 -18.90 -14.38
CA SER A 259 8.09 -20.00 -13.55
C SER A 259 8.36 -21.28 -14.35
N LYS A 260 7.56 -21.56 -15.38
CA LYS A 260 7.76 -22.70 -16.29
C LYS A 260 9.13 -22.69 -16.97
N ASP A 261 9.61 -21.50 -17.38
CA ASP A 261 10.88 -21.35 -18.08
C ASP A 261 12.06 -21.60 -17.13
N PHE A 262 11.94 -21.17 -15.87
CA PHE A 262 12.92 -21.47 -14.82
C PHE A 262 13.03 -22.99 -14.57
N PHE A 263 11.89 -23.69 -14.43
CA PHE A 263 11.92 -25.14 -14.23
C PHE A 263 12.36 -25.91 -15.48
N ALA A 264 12.09 -25.40 -16.68
CA ALA A 264 12.65 -25.94 -17.91
C ALA A 264 14.18 -25.83 -17.91
N PHE A 265 14.74 -24.67 -17.55
CA PHE A 265 16.19 -24.50 -17.39
C PHE A 265 16.79 -25.49 -16.39
N LEU A 266 16.16 -25.68 -15.23
CA LEU A 266 16.62 -26.66 -14.24
C LEU A 266 16.58 -28.09 -14.77
N LYS A 267 15.59 -28.43 -15.60
CA LYS A 267 15.44 -29.76 -16.20
C LYS A 267 16.45 -29.99 -17.32
N ASP A 268 16.69 -28.98 -18.16
CA ASP A 268 17.64 -29.07 -19.27
C ASP A 268 19.09 -29.25 -18.78
N ASN A 269 19.38 -28.79 -17.56
CA ASN A 269 20.69 -28.89 -16.92
C ASN A 269 20.72 -29.91 -15.75
N ASP A 270 19.75 -30.82 -15.68
CA ASP A 270 19.57 -31.73 -14.54
C ASP A 270 20.80 -32.62 -14.28
N ALA A 271 21.38 -33.18 -15.35
CA ALA A 271 22.58 -34.03 -15.26
C ALA A 271 23.79 -33.29 -14.68
N GLN A 272 23.98 -32.02 -15.05
CA GLN A 272 25.07 -31.18 -14.56
C GLN A 272 24.83 -30.72 -13.11
N LEU A 273 23.56 -30.49 -12.74
CA LEU A 273 23.16 -30.00 -11.42
C LEU A 273 22.88 -31.10 -10.40
N ALA A 274 22.91 -32.38 -10.78
CA ALA A 274 22.52 -33.50 -9.92
C ALA A 274 23.34 -33.54 -8.61
N ASP A 275 24.67 -33.56 -8.72
CA ASP A 275 25.57 -33.60 -7.57
C ASP A 275 25.47 -32.32 -6.72
N PHE A 276 25.29 -31.17 -7.38
CA PHE A 276 25.07 -29.90 -6.69
C PHE A 276 23.78 -29.95 -5.85
N ARG A 277 22.67 -30.43 -6.41
CA ARG A 277 21.40 -30.59 -5.68
C ARG A 277 21.53 -31.57 -4.52
N GLU A 278 22.21 -32.69 -4.71
CA GLU A 278 22.42 -33.68 -3.65
C GLU A 278 23.26 -33.09 -2.51
N GLY A 279 24.31 -32.32 -2.82
CA GLY A 279 25.08 -31.58 -1.82
C GLY A 279 24.23 -30.56 -1.06
N LEU A 280 23.36 -29.80 -1.74
CA LEU A 280 22.42 -28.88 -1.07
C LEU A 280 21.52 -29.62 -0.08
N LYS A 281 20.98 -30.80 -0.44
CA LYS A 281 20.15 -31.61 0.47
C LYS A 281 20.92 -32.08 1.70
N LYS A 282 22.16 -32.56 1.50
CA LYS A 282 23.04 -32.97 2.61
C LYS A 282 23.33 -31.80 3.54
N ASN A 283 23.65 -30.62 2.99
CA ASN A 283 23.86 -29.40 3.78
C ASN A 283 22.63 -29.00 4.59
N VAL A 284 21.44 -29.08 4.01
CA VAL A 284 20.18 -28.84 4.72
C VAL A 284 19.99 -29.84 5.87
N ALA A 285 20.23 -31.13 5.64
CA ALA A 285 20.13 -32.15 6.68
C ALA A 285 21.13 -31.91 7.83
N SER A 286 22.39 -31.60 7.52
CA SER A 286 23.43 -31.28 8.52
C SER A 286 23.09 -30.03 9.32
N ARG A 287 22.51 -29.00 8.68
CA ARG A 287 22.02 -27.79 9.35
C ARG A 287 20.91 -28.14 10.34
N CYS A 288 19.93 -28.98 9.96
CA CYS A 288 18.87 -29.43 10.86
C CYS A 288 19.42 -30.13 12.11
N GLN A 289 20.37 -31.06 11.94
CA GLN A 289 21.01 -31.77 13.05
C GLN A 289 21.76 -30.84 14.00
N SER A 290 22.42 -29.81 13.46
CA SER A 290 23.09 -28.78 14.25
C SER A 290 22.10 -28.01 15.13
N ILE A 291 20.94 -27.62 14.59
CA ILE A 291 19.90 -26.94 15.37
C ILE A 291 19.36 -27.83 16.50
N PHE A 292 19.14 -29.13 16.25
CA PHE A 292 18.70 -30.07 17.30
C PHE A 292 19.73 -30.20 18.42
N SER A 293 21.02 -30.18 18.07
CA SER A 293 22.11 -30.20 19.05
C SER A 293 22.13 -28.93 19.91
N ILE A 294 21.84 -27.76 19.34
CA ILE A 294 21.71 -26.50 20.09
C ILE A 294 20.52 -26.54 21.06
N ILE A 295 19.38 -27.11 20.64
CA ILE A 295 18.22 -27.32 21.54
C ILE A 295 18.62 -28.18 22.74
N LYS A 296 19.33 -29.29 22.50
CA LYS A 296 19.80 -30.18 23.56
C LYS A 296 20.75 -29.43 24.52
N GLN A 297 21.73 -28.70 23.98
CA GLN A 297 22.66 -27.90 24.77
C GLN A 297 21.93 -26.86 25.64
N PHE A 298 20.92 -26.18 25.10
CA PHE A 298 20.12 -25.23 25.88
C PHE A 298 19.40 -25.92 27.04
N ASN A 299 18.78 -27.07 26.80
CA ASN A 299 18.05 -27.83 27.82
C ASN A 299 18.98 -28.39 28.90
N ASP A 300 20.20 -28.81 28.55
CA ASP A 300 21.13 -29.42 29.50
C ASP A 300 21.87 -28.36 30.34
N ILE A 301 22.22 -27.21 29.73
CA ILE A 301 23.10 -26.20 30.37
C ILE A 301 22.31 -25.01 30.92
N HIS A 302 21.41 -24.42 30.12
CA HIS A 302 20.79 -23.14 30.45
C HIS A 302 19.47 -23.29 31.20
N LEU A 303 18.67 -24.30 30.85
CA LEU A 303 17.36 -24.54 31.46
C LEU A 303 17.41 -24.75 32.99
N PRO A 304 18.37 -25.52 33.57
CA PRO A 304 18.42 -25.69 35.03
C PRO A 304 18.62 -24.36 35.77
N ARG A 305 19.51 -23.50 35.24
CA ARG A 305 19.78 -22.17 35.81
C ARG A 305 18.57 -21.24 35.72
N LEU A 306 17.82 -21.30 34.63
CA LEU A 306 16.60 -20.48 34.45
C LEU A 306 15.48 -20.83 35.44
N ASN A 307 15.55 -22.01 36.04
CA ASN A 307 14.51 -22.61 36.87
C ASN A 307 14.87 -22.73 38.35
N GLU A 308 16.08 -22.35 38.76
CA GLU A 308 16.62 -22.52 40.13
C GLU A 308 15.68 -22.06 41.26
N SER A 309 14.89 -21.00 41.05
CA SER A 309 13.97 -20.44 42.06
C SER A 309 12.48 -20.81 41.87
N PHE A 310 12.15 -21.76 41.00
CA PHE A 310 10.76 -22.07 40.64
C PHE A 310 10.47 -23.57 40.75
N SER A 311 9.24 -23.94 41.09
CA SER A 311 8.84 -25.35 41.19
C SER A 311 8.46 -25.94 39.82
N PRO A 312 8.80 -27.20 39.50
CA PRO A 312 8.48 -27.86 38.23
C PRO A 312 7.02 -27.79 37.80
N ASP A 313 6.09 -27.93 38.76
CA ASP A 313 4.65 -27.93 38.49
C ASP A 313 4.02 -26.53 38.48
N GLY A 314 4.84 -25.49 38.71
CA GLY A 314 4.39 -24.12 38.83
C GLY A 314 4.20 -23.42 37.47
N PRO A 315 3.28 -22.44 37.36
CA PRO A 315 3.08 -21.68 36.12
C PRO A 315 4.29 -20.84 35.69
N CYS A 316 5.25 -20.63 36.59
CA CYS A 316 6.50 -19.90 36.35
C CYS A 316 7.68 -20.78 35.90
N TRP A 317 7.48 -22.11 35.83
CA TRP A 317 8.49 -23.04 35.36
C TRP A 317 8.73 -22.88 33.86
N PHE A 318 10.00 -22.91 33.47
CA PHE A 318 10.41 -22.92 32.08
C PHE A 318 10.50 -24.38 31.60
N MET A 319 9.67 -24.76 30.64
CA MET A 319 9.70 -26.11 30.08
C MET A 319 10.88 -26.33 29.12
N PRO A 320 11.41 -27.57 29.03
CA PRO A 320 12.37 -27.93 28.00
C PRO A 320 11.86 -27.58 26.60
N LEU A 321 12.75 -27.08 25.75
CA LEU A 321 12.46 -26.86 24.33
C LEU A 321 12.37 -28.21 23.62
N LYS A 322 11.36 -28.37 22.77
CA LYS A 322 11.20 -29.57 21.97
C LYS A 322 11.29 -29.28 20.47
N VAL A 323 11.71 -30.26 19.70
CA VAL A 323 11.85 -30.15 18.24
C VAL A 323 10.49 -29.94 17.58
N GLU A 324 9.43 -30.61 18.05
CA GLU A 324 8.09 -30.51 17.45
C GLU A 324 7.46 -29.12 17.61
N GLU A 325 7.98 -28.31 18.54
CA GLU A 325 7.57 -26.91 18.71
C GLU A 325 8.25 -25.99 17.70
N LEU A 326 9.46 -26.35 17.26
CA LEU A 326 10.18 -25.63 16.24
C LEU A 326 9.52 -25.85 14.87
N ASP A 327 9.06 -27.06 14.57
CA ASP A 327 8.39 -27.39 13.31
C ASP A 327 7.13 -26.54 13.06
N LYS A 328 6.43 -26.16 14.13
CA LYS A 328 5.26 -25.25 14.06
C LYS A 328 5.62 -23.82 13.64
N ILE A 329 6.87 -23.41 13.85
CA ILE A 329 7.37 -22.08 13.49
C ILE A 329 7.96 -22.08 12.08
N VAL A 330 8.69 -23.14 11.71
CA VAL A 330 9.37 -23.23 10.42
C VAL A 330 8.38 -23.21 9.27
N ALA A 331 7.16 -23.75 9.44
CA ALA A 331 6.07 -23.81 8.45
C ALA A 331 6.43 -24.55 7.14
N CYS A 332 7.51 -24.17 6.45
CA CYS A 332 8.13 -24.86 5.33
C CYS A 332 9.66 -24.66 5.32
N GLY A 333 10.38 -25.58 4.68
CA GLY A 333 11.85 -25.50 4.59
C GLY A 333 12.55 -26.07 5.81
N GLN A 334 13.73 -25.51 6.13
CA GLN A 334 14.60 -26.04 7.20
C GLN A 334 14.66 -25.15 8.44
N PRO A 335 14.71 -25.74 9.66
CA PRO A 335 14.97 -24.99 10.87
C PRO A 335 16.29 -24.22 10.81
N SER A 336 16.29 -23.04 11.42
CA SER A 336 17.46 -22.19 11.50
C SER A 336 17.59 -21.54 12.88
N ARG A 337 18.72 -20.89 13.13
CA ARG A 337 18.96 -20.19 14.40
C ARG A 337 17.93 -19.07 14.63
N GLU A 338 17.40 -18.47 13.56
CA GLU A 338 16.33 -17.48 13.63
C GLU A 338 15.01 -18.09 14.12
N HIS A 339 14.64 -19.26 13.59
CA HIS A 339 13.46 -20.01 14.04
C HIS A 339 13.60 -20.42 15.51
N LEU A 340 14.79 -20.84 15.93
CA LEU A 340 15.06 -21.19 17.32
C LEU A 340 15.04 -19.97 18.25
N ALA A 341 15.55 -18.81 17.81
CA ALA A 341 15.45 -17.55 18.54
C ALA A 341 13.99 -17.10 18.71
N GLU A 342 13.15 -17.35 17.71
CA GLU A 342 11.70 -17.10 17.77
C GLU A 342 10.99 -18.03 18.77
N LEU A 343 11.31 -19.32 18.78
CA LEU A 343 10.83 -20.28 19.78
C LEU A 343 11.24 -19.84 21.20
N LEU A 344 12.51 -19.51 21.39
CA LEU A 344 13.04 -19.01 22.65
C LEU A 344 12.30 -17.76 23.10
N PHE A 345 12.14 -16.77 22.22
CA PHE A 345 11.43 -15.54 22.56
C PHE A 345 9.97 -15.79 22.96
N ALA A 346 9.24 -16.64 22.23
CA ALA A 346 7.87 -16.99 22.58
C ALA A 346 7.78 -17.63 23.97
N ARG A 347 8.70 -18.56 24.28
CA ARG A 347 8.80 -19.22 25.60
C ARG A 347 9.16 -18.23 26.71
N PHE A 348 10.23 -17.46 26.53
CA PHE A 348 10.67 -16.44 27.50
C PHE A 348 9.57 -15.42 27.76
N LYS A 349 8.91 -14.90 26.72
CA LYS A 349 7.83 -13.92 26.86
C LYS A 349 6.67 -14.49 27.69
N SER A 350 6.24 -15.71 27.42
CA SER A 350 5.15 -16.35 28.19
C SER A 350 5.54 -16.59 29.65
N VAL A 351 6.72 -17.15 29.91
CA VAL A 351 7.17 -17.51 31.26
C VAL A 351 7.48 -16.25 32.09
N PHE A 352 8.22 -15.29 31.54
CA PHE A 352 8.56 -14.06 32.28
C PHE A 352 7.34 -13.17 32.53
N TYR A 353 6.35 -13.15 31.64
CA TYR A 353 5.08 -12.47 31.93
C TYR A 353 4.44 -13.02 33.21
N LYS A 354 4.36 -14.36 33.33
CA LYS A 354 3.82 -15.02 34.53
C LYS A 354 4.69 -14.73 35.77
N ARG A 355 6.02 -14.74 35.64
CA ARG A 355 6.95 -14.38 36.73
C ARG A 355 6.79 -12.93 37.19
N VAL A 356 6.58 -11.98 36.27
CA VAL A 356 6.30 -10.58 36.61
C VAL A 356 5.01 -10.47 37.42
N LEU A 357 3.94 -11.16 37.02
CA LEU A 357 2.69 -11.16 37.77
C LEU A 357 2.83 -11.82 39.15
N TYR A 358 3.60 -12.91 39.24
CA TYR A 358 3.94 -13.59 40.48
C TYR A 358 4.65 -12.64 41.46
N PHE A 359 5.74 -11.98 41.03
CA PHE A 359 6.47 -11.03 41.87
C PHE A 359 5.69 -9.75 42.17
N LYS A 360 4.81 -9.30 41.26
CA LYS A 360 3.89 -8.19 41.51
C LYS A 360 2.98 -8.49 42.69
N THR A 361 2.41 -9.69 42.71
CA THR A 361 1.53 -10.14 43.79
C THR A 361 2.28 -10.21 45.13
N GLN A 362 3.51 -10.74 45.13
CA GLN A 362 4.37 -10.73 46.32
C GLN A 362 4.67 -9.31 46.81
N THR A 363 4.97 -8.39 45.90
CA THR A 363 5.26 -6.98 46.22
C THR A 363 4.05 -6.32 46.86
N MET A 364 2.85 -6.49 46.29
CA MET A 364 1.61 -5.94 46.85
C MET A 364 1.32 -6.49 48.27
N SER A 365 1.54 -7.78 48.48
CA SER A 365 1.40 -8.42 49.80
C SER A 365 2.43 -7.89 50.80
N ALA A 366 3.70 -7.75 50.38
CA ALA A 366 4.77 -7.20 51.19
C ALA A 366 4.52 -5.74 51.59
N GLU A 367 4.01 -4.91 50.67
CA GLU A 367 3.62 -3.53 50.96
C GLU A 367 2.50 -3.45 52.01
N SER A 368 1.52 -4.35 51.95
CA SER A 368 0.46 -4.46 52.95
C SER A 368 1.02 -4.87 54.32
N ARG A 369 1.93 -5.85 54.36
CA ARG A 369 2.60 -6.30 55.59
C ARG A 369 3.51 -5.23 56.20
N PHE A 370 4.24 -4.47 55.37
CA PHE A 370 5.06 -3.34 55.79
C PHE A 370 4.20 -2.24 56.44
N LYS A 371 3.06 -1.89 55.83
CA LYS A 371 2.11 -0.92 56.43
C LYS A 371 1.56 -1.37 57.79
N ARG A 372 1.49 -2.68 58.03
CA ARG A 372 1.07 -3.27 59.31
C ARG A 372 2.23 -3.45 60.30
N GLY A 373 3.44 -3.02 59.97
CA GLY A 373 4.63 -3.16 60.82
C GLY A 373 5.22 -4.58 60.89
N ILE A 374 4.76 -5.51 60.04
CA ILE A 374 5.22 -6.91 60.06
C ILE A 374 6.55 -7.07 59.32
N PHE A 375 6.78 -6.30 58.25
CA PHE A 375 8.00 -6.33 57.45
C PHE A 375 8.88 -5.13 57.73
N SER A 376 10.20 -5.35 57.70
CA SER A 376 11.20 -4.30 57.69
C SER A 376 11.29 -3.60 56.34
N ARG A 377 11.95 -2.44 56.32
CA ARG A 377 12.19 -1.71 55.06
C ARG A 377 13.08 -2.48 54.09
N TRP A 378 14.10 -3.17 54.62
CA TRP A 378 15.06 -3.95 53.84
C TRP A 378 14.36 -5.13 53.12
N GLU A 379 13.48 -5.87 53.80
CA GLU A 379 12.71 -6.97 53.18
C GLU A 379 11.79 -6.47 52.07
N LEU A 380 11.11 -5.34 52.28
CA LEU A 380 10.27 -4.73 51.26
C LEU A 380 11.09 -4.32 50.02
N ASP A 381 12.24 -3.69 50.24
CA ASP A 381 13.10 -3.24 49.15
C ASP A 381 13.73 -4.42 48.40
N ALA A 382 14.06 -5.52 49.07
CA ALA A 382 14.53 -6.76 48.43
C ALA A 382 13.46 -7.39 47.52
N ILE A 383 12.20 -7.45 47.97
CA ILE A 383 11.08 -7.99 47.16
C ILE A 383 10.81 -7.08 45.95
N ARG A 384 10.83 -5.76 46.17
CA ARG A 384 10.69 -4.77 45.08
C ARG A 384 11.80 -4.90 44.05
N ALA A 385 13.05 -5.08 44.49
CA ALA A 385 14.19 -5.25 43.59
C ALA A 385 13.97 -6.43 42.65
N ARG A 386 13.54 -7.59 43.16
CA ARG A 386 13.23 -8.79 42.36
C ARG A 386 12.09 -8.54 41.35
N TYR A 387 11.04 -7.84 41.77
CA TYR A 387 9.96 -7.46 40.87
C TYR A 387 10.45 -6.54 39.74
N HIS A 388 11.22 -5.50 40.07
CA HIS A 388 11.75 -4.56 39.10
C HIS A 388 12.75 -5.22 38.14
N GLU A 389 13.63 -6.08 38.63
CA GLU A 389 14.56 -6.85 37.79
C GLU A 389 13.81 -7.74 36.80
N CYS A 390 12.83 -8.52 37.28
CA CYS A 390 12.02 -9.39 36.41
C CYS A 390 11.21 -8.58 35.39
N ARG A 391 10.64 -7.45 35.81
CA ARG A 391 9.91 -6.53 34.92
C ARG A 391 10.83 -5.92 33.87
N ASN A 392 12.04 -5.52 34.24
CA ASN A 392 13.03 -4.97 33.32
C ASN A 392 13.39 -6.02 32.26
N ILE A 393 13.77 -7.23 32.68
CA ILE A 393 14.08 -8.34 31.76
C ILE A 393 12.91 -8.60 30.80
N TYR A 394 11.67 -8.68 31.31
CA TYR A 394 10.50 -8.89 30.47
C TYR A 394 10.28 -7.73 29.48
N SER A 395 10.34 -6.49 29.96
CA SER A 395 10.07 -5.30 29.17
C SER A 395 11.08 -5.09 28.04
N SER A 396 12.36 -5.40 28.28
CA SER A 396 13.46 -5.29 27.31
C SER A 396 13.69 -6.56 26.49
N LEU A 397 12.94 -7.64 26.77
CA LEU A 397 13.10 -8.92 26.10
C LEU A 397 12.96 -8.75 24.58
N ASN A 398 13.97 -9.20 23.84
CA ASN A 398 13.98 -9.21 22.39
C ASN A 398 14.72 -10.46 21.86
N ARG A 399 14.50 -10.78 20.58
CA ARG A 399 15.01 -12.02 19.95
C ARG A 399 16.53 -12.04 19.81
N ASN A 400 17.13 -10.90 19.44
CA ASN A 400 18.57 -10.82 19.17
C ASN A 400 19.40 -11.06 20.44
N ASP A 401 19.01 -10.45 21.55
CA ASP A 401 19.72 -10.62 22.83
C ASP A 401 19.63 -12.06 23.33
N LEU A 402 18.47 -12.71 23.13
CA LEU A 402 18.31 -14.13 23.46
C LEU A 402 19.19 -15.02 22.58
N ALA A 403 19.24 -14.76 21.27
CA ALA A 403 20.11 -15.48 20.35
C ALA A 403 21.59 -15.30 20.72
N ALA A 404 22.03 -14.07 20.94
CA ALA A 404 23.40 -13.76 21.35
C ALA A 404 23.78 -14.36 22.71
N LYS A 405 22.82 -14.52 23.63
CA LYS A 405 23.07 -15.06 24.97
C LYS A 405 23.05 -16.59 25.01
N TYR A 406 22.13 -17.22 24.30
CA TYR A 406 21.83 -18.66 24.46
C TYR A 406 22.12 -19.50 23.22
N LEU A 407 22.31 -18.88 22.05
CA LEU A 407 22.55 -19.57 20.78
C LEU A 407 23.94 -19.24 20.18
N ALA A 408 24.73 -18.39 20.83
CA ALA A 408 25.97 -17.84 20.26
C ALA A 408 27.12 -18.86 20.16
N PRO A 409 28.09 -18.62 19.24
CA PRO A 409 29.03 -19.63 18.76
C PRO A 409 30.13 -20.07 19.72
N ARG A 410 30.18 -19.52 20.95
CA ARG A 410 31.32 -19.73 21.86
C ARG A 410 31.51 -21.19 22.32
N SER A 411 30.58 -22.07 21.95
CA SER A 411 30.65 -23.53 22.08
C SER A 411 29.72 -24.26 21.09
N ALA A 412 29.40 -23.64 19.94
CA ALA A 412 28.30 -24.10 19.10
C ALA A 412 28.70 -25.25 18.18
N VAL A 413 27.88 -26.30 18.21
CA VAL A 413 27.81 -27.31 17.16
C VAL A 413 27.49 -26.60 15.84
N ASP A 414 28.49 -26.46 14.97
CA ASP A 414 28.33 -26.09 13.57
C ASP A 414 28.55 -27.32 12.69
N TYR A 415 28.09 -27.28 11.44
CA TYR A 415 28.25 -28.39 10.52
C TYR A 415 29.29 -28.10 9.44
N ASP A 416 29.93 -29.16 8.97
CA ASP A 416 30.77 -29.13 7.78
C ASP A 416 29.90 -29.17 6.54
N SER A 417 30.27 -28.37 5.53
CA SER A 417 29.60 -28.45 4.25
C SER A 417 29.87 -29.79 3.57
N SER A 418 28.90 -30.30 2.82
CA SER A 418 29.08 -31.42 1.89
C SER A 418 30.00 -31.08 0.73
N PHE A 419 30.33 -29.80 0.57
CA PHE A 419 31.28 -29.29 -0.43
C PHE A 419 32.57 -28.92 0.28
N ASP A 420 33.61 -29.72 0.08
CA ASP A 420 34.90 -29.53 0.76
C ASP A 420 35.67 -28.35 0.14
N GLU A 421 35.70 -28.31 -1.19
CA GLU A 421 36.47 -27.34 -1.98
C GLU A 421 35.64 -26.64 -3.05
N GLU A 422 35.95 -25.36 -3.28
CA GLU A 422 35.31 -24.51 -4.27
C GLU A 422 35.37 -25.08 -5.69
N ALA A 423 36.50 -25.70 -6.06
CA ALA A 423 36.72 -26.27 -7.39
C ALA A 423 35.67 -27.33 -7.75
N GLN A 424 35.21 -28.12 -6.77
CA GLN A 424 34.18 -29.14 -6.96
C GLN A 424 32.86 -28.50 -7.40
N VAL A 425 32.38 -27.50 -6.65
CA VAL A 425 31.07 -26.86 -6.91
C VAL A 425 31.14 -25.96 -8.13
N PHE A 426 32.20 -25.17 -8.25
CA PHE A 426 32.35 -24.28 -9.40
C PHE A 426 32.54 -25.07 -10.70
N GLY A 427 33.14 -26.26 -10.66
CA GLY A 427 33.14 -27.19 -11.78
C GLY A 427 31.73 -27.57 -12.24
N MET A 428 30.83 -27.86 -11.29
CA MET A 428 29.42 -28.18 -11.58
C MET A 428 28.65 -26.98 -12.13
N LEU A 429 28.96 -25.76 -11.69
CA LEU A 429 28.27 -24.54 -12.14
C LEU A 429 28.90 -23.92 -13.40
N LYS A 430 30.09 -24.36 -13.79
CA LYS A 430 30.84 -23.79 -14.93
C LYS A 430 30.06 -23.94 -16.23
N GLY A 431 30.02 -22.87 -17.01
CA GLY A 431 29.36 -22.85 -18.32
C GLY A 431 27.83 -22.68 -18.26
N LEU A 432 27.22 -22.78 -17.08
CA LEU A 432 25.82 -22.39 -16.91
C LEU A 432 25.69 -20.87 -16.97
N PRO A 433 24.62 -20.34 -17.61
CA PRO A 433 24.35 -18.92 -17.58
C PRO A 433 23.97 -18.50 -16.15
N GLY A 434 24.34 -17.28 -15.74
CA GLY A 434 24.08 -16.77 -14.40
C GLY A 434 25.30 -16.11 -13.76
N LYS A 435 25.21 -15.84 -12.46
CA LYS A 435 26.28 -15.23 -11.65
C LYS A 435 26.57 -16.08 -10.42
N ILE A 436 27.84 -16.14 -10.03
CA ILE A 436 28.31 -16.72 -8.77
C ILE A 436 28.73 -15.56 -7.87
N VAL A 437 28.03 -15.41 -6.75
CA VAL A 437 28.19 -14.32 -5.81
C VAL A 437 28.86 -14.87 -4.55
N LEU A 438 29.97 -14.28 -4.12
CA LEU A 438 30.48 -14.48 -2.76
C LEU A 438 29.65 -13.61 -1.81
N ILE A 439 28.92 -14.23 -0.88
CA ILE A 439 28.01 -13.55 0.06
C ILE A 439 28.58 -13.60 1.48
N ASN A 440 28.22 -12.62 2.32
CA ASN A 440 28.74 -12.47 3.69
C ASN A 440 30.27 -12.68 3.82
N PRO A 441 31.12 -12.14 2.91
CA PRO A 441 32.54 -12.48 2.84
C PRO A 441 33.29 -12.17 4.14
N LEU A 442 32.84 -11.15 4.87
CA LEU A 442 33.47 -10.68 6.10
C LEU A 442 33.25 -11.62 7.30
N GLU A 443 32.39 -12.64 7.22
CA GLU A 443 32.27 -13.68 8.25
C GLU A 443 33.60 -14.38 8.53
N LEU A 444 34.45 -14.52 7.51
CA LEU A 444 35.78 -15.11 7.60
C LEU A 444 36.83 -14.16 8.18
N GLY A 445 36.50 -12.88 8.32
CA GLY A 445 37.44 -11.78 8.54
C GLY A 445 38.07 -11.27 7.24
N VAL A 446 38.49 -10.00 7.24
CA VAL A 446 38.94 -9.26 6.05
C VAL A 446 40.06 -9.98 5.27
N LYS A 447 41.06 -10.53 5.97
CA LYS A 447 42.21 -11.21 5.32
C LYS A 447 41.78 -12.45 4.53
N LYS A 448 41.01 -13.33 5.17
CA LYS A 448 40.51 -14.57 4.56
C LYS A 448 39.51 -14.28 3.45
N ALA A 449 38.67 -13.25 3.61
CA ALA A 449 37.76 -12.77 2.58
C ALA A 449 38.50 -12.34 1.31
N ILE A 450 39.55 -11.52 1.44
CA ILE A 450 40.38 -11.07 0.32
C ILE A 450 41.07 -12.24 -0.37
N LYS A 451 41.67 -13.14 0.42
CA LYS A 451 42.29 -14.36 -0.10
C LYS A 451 41.30 -15.20 -0.90
N CYS A 452 40.10 -15.42 -0.36
CA CYS A 452 39.03 -16.18 -1.01
C CYS A 452 38.66 -15.61 -2.39
N VAL A 453 38.57 -14.28 -2.53
CA VAL A 453 38.30 -13.63 -3.82
C VAL A 453 39.44 -13.85 -4.80
N VAL A 454 40.69 -13.65 -4.37
CA VAL A 454 41.88 -13.81 -5.22
C VAL A 454 42.07 -15.26 -5.68
N ASP A 455 41.87 -16.22 -4.78
CA ASP A 455 42.05 -17.64 -5.07
C ASP A 455 40.96 -18.16 -6.01
N ASN A 456 39.75 -17.60 -5.99
CA ASN A 456 38.61 -18.05 -6.77
C ASN A 456 38.17 -17.06 -7.89
N ILE A 457 39.08 -16.18 -8.33
CA ILE A 457 38.80 -15.10 -9.28
C ILE A 457 38.22 -15.58 -10.63
N ASP A 458 38.53 -16.82 -11.01
CA ASP A 458 38.10 -17.42 -12.28
C ASP A 458 36.59 -17.73 -12.32
N TYR A 459 35.95 -17.82 -11.14
CA TYR A 459 34.57 -18.30 -10.99
C TYR A 459 33.65 -17.23 -10.42
N ILE A 460 34.14 -16.45 -9.46
CA ILE A 460 33.35 -15.40 -8.81
C ILE A 460 33.08 -14.29 -9.84
N THR A 461 31.82 -13.96 -10.05
CA THR A 461 31.42 -12.83 -10.91
C THR A 461 31.03 -11.62 -10.09
N ASN A 462 30.49 -11.84 -8.89
CA ASN A 462 30.00 -10.80 -8.01
C ASN A 462 30.46 -11.03 -6.58
N VAL A 463 30.54 -9.96 -5.81
CA VAL A 463 30.84 -10.01 -4.37
C VAL A 463 29.86 -9.12 -3.63
N GLU A 464 29.24 -9.63 -2.59
CA GLU A 464 28.41 -8.83 -1.69
C GLU A 464 29.31 -7.95 -0.81
N THR A 465 29.37 -6.67 -1.15
CA THR A 465 30.27 -5.71 -0.48
C THR A 465 29.58 -4.89 0.61
N MET A 466 28.25 -4.93 0.64
CA MET A 466 27.42 -4.34 1.67
C MET A 466 26.22 -5.24 1.92
N ASN A 467 26.09 -5.72 3.15
CA ASN A 467 24.92 -6.44 3.61
C ASN A 467 24.44 -5.79 4.92
N LEU A 468 23.20 -5.28 4.94
CA LEU A 468 22.72 -4.50 6.09
C LEU A 468 22.68 -5.31 7.38
N ARG A 469 22.36 -6.61 7.29
CA ARG A 469 22.30 -7.48 8.45
C ARG A 469 23.68 -7.86 8.94
N ASP A 470 24.55 -8.32 8.05
CA ASP A 470 25.93 -8.69 8.36
C ASP A 470 26.71 -7.50 8.95
N CYS A 471 26.59 -6.31 8.34
CA CYS A 471 27.28 -5.11 8.82
C CYS A 471 26.76 -4.58 10.16
N SER A 472 25.55 -4.95 10.59
CA SER A 472 24.93 -4.39 11.81
C SER A 472 25.69 -4.72 13.11
N ALA A 473 26.44 -5.82 13.13
CA ALA A 473 27.21 -6.28 14.28
C ALA A 473 28.74 -6.15 14.09
N ARG A 474 29.20 -5.63 12.94
CA ARG A 474 30.61 -5.59 12.56
C ARG A 474 31.26 -4.22 12.79
N ASN A 475 32.60 -4.24 12.79
CA ASN A 475 33.38 -3.01 12.70
C ASN A 475 33.21 -2.39 11.29
N PRO A 476 32.73 -1.14 11.17
CA PRO A 476 32.57 -0.48 9.88
C PRO A 476 33.86 -0.39 9.05
N ASN A 477 35.03 -0.37 9.69
CA ASN A 477 36.31 -0.34 9.00
C ASN A 477 36.56 -1.58 8.15
N ASP A 478 36.07 -2.76 8.56
CA ASP A 478 36.26 -4.00 7.81
C ASP A 478 35.57 -3.93 6.46
N ALA A 479 34.35 -3.37 6.42
CA ALA A 479 33.62 -3.12 5.19
C ALA A 479 34.34 -2.11 4.30
N ILE A 480 34.88 -1.03 4.85
CA ILE A 480 35.63 -0.02 4.09
C ILE A 480 36.88 -0.63 3.45
N VAL A 481 37.68 -1.40 4.22
CA VAL A 481 38.91 -2.03 3.73
C VAL A 481 38.59 -3.05 2.64
N PHE A 482 37.56 -3.88 2.83
CA PHE A 482 37.16 -4.85 1.83
C PHE A 482 36.61 -4.22 0.55
N ASN A 483 35.82 -3.15 0.66
CA ASN A 483 35.38 -2.38 -0.52
C ASN A 483 36.57 -1.73 -1.25
N LYS A 484 37.55 -1.21 -0.50
CA LYS A 484 38.78 -0.65 -1.09
C LYS A 484 39.62 -1.71 -1.81
N PHE A 485 39.66 -2.93 -1.28
CA PHE A 485 40.24 -4.08 -1.96
C PHE A 485 39.56 -4.34 -3.31
N VAL A 486 38.24 -4.49 -3.35
CA VAL A 486 37.49 -4.75 -4.59
C VAL A 486 37.72 -3.62 -5.59
N TYR A 487 37.73 -2.37 -5.12
CA TYR A 487 38.08 -1.22 -5.95
C TYR A 487 39.49 -1.33 -6.55
N ASN A 488 40.50 -1.63 -5.74
CA ASN A 488 41.88 -1.75 -6.21
C ASN A 488 42.05 -2.92 -7.19
N LEU A 489 41.43 -4.06 -6.90
CA LEU A 489 41.45 -5.26 -7.73
C LEU A 489 40.96 -4.98 -9.16
N ASN A 490 39.88 -4.19 -9.29
CA ASN A 490 39.27 -3.90 -10.58
C ASN A 490 39.92 -2.73 -11.34
N ASN A 491 40.57 -1.77 -10.64
CA ASN A 491 40.92 -0.48 -11.23
C ASN A 491 42.39 -0.07 -11.12
N ARG A 492 43.16 -0.67 -10.22
CA ARG A 492 44.50 -0.18 -9.86
C ARG A 492 45.61 -1.07 -10.39
N SER A 493 46.79 -0.49 -10.46
CA SER A 493 47.99 -1.21 -10.90
C SER A 493 48.39 -2.27 -9.87
N LEU A 494 49.15 -3.28 -10.32
CA LEU A 494 49.64 -4.34 -9.45
C LEU A 494 50.47 -3.81 -8.27
N SER A 495 51.27 -2.77 -8.49
CA SER A 495 52.10 -2.14 -7.44
C SER A 495 51.24 -1.48 -6.35
N GLU A 496 50.20 -0.75 -6.74
CA GLU A 496 49.25 -0.14 -5.79
C GLU A 496 48.49 -1.23 -5.00
N MET A 497 48.10 -2.32 -5.66
CA MET A 497 47.43 -3.44 -5.02
C MET A 497 48.35 -4.16 -4.01
N GLN A 498 49.63 -4.35 -4.35
CA GLN A 498 50.64 -4.90 -3.44
C GLN A 498 50.87 -3.99 -2.23
N ASN A 499 51.02 -2.68 -2.45
CA ASN A 499 51.15 -1.70 -1.38
C ASN A 499 49.94 -1.72 -0.43
N PHE A 500 48.73 -1.86 -0.96
CA PHE A 500 47.51 -2.00 -0.16
C PHE A 500 47.53 -3.27 0.71
N LEU A 501 47.91 -4.41 0.14
CA LEU A 501 48.00 -5.67 0.89
C LEU A 501 49.05 -5.58 2.01
N GLU A 502 50.20 -4.97 1.76
CA GLU A 502 51.25 -4.74 2.75
C GLU A 502 50.78 -3.81 3.88
N GLN A 503 50.17 -2.68 3.54
CA GLN A 503 49.63 -1.71 4.52
C GLN A 503 48.62 -2.33 5.48
N HIS A 504 47.82 -3.29 5.00
CA HIS A 504 46.82 -3.99 5.82
C HIS A 504 47.32 -5.33 6.40
N ASN A 505 48.63 -5.61 6.32
CA ASN A 505 49.27 -6.84 6.84
C ASN A 505 48.67 -8.13 6.26
N ILE A 506 48.41 -8.16 4.95
CA ILE A 506 47.85 -9.30 4.20
C ILE A 506 48.95 -9.92 3.32
N THR A 507 49.84 -10.69 3.93
CA THR A 507 51.03 -11.26 3.27
C THR A 507 50.88 -12.73 2.86
N GLU A 508 49.79 -13.39 3.26
CA GLU A 508 49.56 -14.82 3.09
C GLU A 508 49.15 -15.23 1.66
N ILE A 509 48.89 -14.27 0.78
CA ILE A 509 48.41 -14.52 -0.58
C ILE A 509 49.61 -14.55 -1.53
N ASN A 510 49.69 -15.59 -2.36
CA ASN A 510 50.77 -15.75 -3.32
C ASN A 510 50.82 -14.54 -4.28
N PRO A 511 51.94 -13.77 -4.37
CA PRO A 511 52.05 -12.60 -5.25
C PRO A 511 51.76 -12.90 -6.72
N LYS A 512 52.09 -14.10 -7.21
CA LYS A 512 51.76 -14.53 -8.58
C LYS A 512 50.26 -14.66 -8.79
N ARG A 513 49.52 -15.15 -7.77
CA ARG A 513 48.07 -15.26 -7.83
C ARG A 513 47.39 -13.90 -7.75
N VAL A 514 47.92 -12.97 -6.95
CA VAL A 514 47.45 -11.56 -6.92
C VAL A 514 47.62 -10.92 -8.30
N ALA A 515 48.80 -11.06 -8.92
CA ALA A 515 49.06 -10.54 -10.26
C ALA A 515 48.08 -11.11 -11.30
N TYR A 516 47.83 -12.41 -11.23
CA TYR A 516 46.84 -13.08 -12.09
C TYR A 516 45.42 -12.55 -11.84
N ALA A 517 45.00 -12.44 -10.58
CA ALA A 517 43.67 -11.94 -10.22
C ALA A 517 43.46 -10.49 -10.67
N CYS A 518 44.47 -9.62 -10.53
CA CYS A 518 44.41 -8.25 -11.05
C CYS A 518 44.23 -8.23 -12.57
N LYS A 519 44.95 -9.10 -13.30
CA LYS A 519 44.80 -9.21 -14.76
C LYS A 519 43.38 -9.64 -15.14
N ILE A 520 42.87 -10.70 -14.52
CA ILE A 520 41.52 -11.21 -14.81
C ILE A 520 40.46 -10.17 -14.44
N ALA A 521 40.56 -9.53 -13.28
CA ALA A 521 39.61 -8.50 -12.85
C ALA A 521 39.65 -7.24 -13.74
N PHE A 522 40.80 -6.92 -14.33
CA PHE A 522 40.90 -5.82 -15.29
C PHE A 522 40.14 -6.13 -16.60
N GLU A 523 40.24 -7.37 -17.09
CA GLU A 523 39.51 -7.85 -18.28
C GLU A 523 38.01 -8.02 -18.00
N LYS A 524 37.67 -8.63 -16.86
CA LYS A 524 36.32 -8.93 -16.39
C LYS A 524 36.18 -8.55 -14.91
N PRO A 525 35.74 -7.33 -14.60
CA PRO A 525 35.65 -6.84 -13.22
C PRO A 525 34.69 -7.64 -12.36
N ILE A 526 35.03 -7.74 -11.08
CA ILE A 526 34.15 -8.24 -10.04
C ILE A 526 33.09 -7.19 -9.74
N ILE A 527 31.82 -7.58 -9.88
CA ILE A 527 30.69 -6.67 -9.66
C ILE A 527 30.31 -6.67 -8.16
N PRO A 528 30.35 -5.52 -7.49
CA PRO A 528 29.91 -5.40 -6.11
C PRO A 528 28.39 -5.35 -6.03
N ASN A 529 27.80 -6.15 -5.15
CA ASN A 529 26.37 -6.19 -4.87
C ASN A 529 26.06 -5.62 -3.48
N CYS A 530 24.79 -5.26 -3.27
CA CYS A 530 24.27 -4.96 -1.93
C CYS A 530 22.93 -5.64 -1.64
N GLY A 531 22.88 -6.27 -0.46
CA GLY A 531 21.72 -7.01 0.03
C GLY A 531 21.25 -6.47 1.37
N SER A 532 19.96 -6.61 1.66
CA SER A 532 19.47 -6.32 3.02
C SER A 532 19.52 -7.53 3.94
N ASP A 533 19.47 -8.76 3.40
CA ASP A 533 19.32 -10.00 4.15
C ASP A 533 18.15 -9.87 5.17
N SER A 534 17.09 -9.22 4.69
CA SER A 534 15.93 -8.88 5.51
C SER A 534 15.06 -10.12 5.74
N THR A 535 15.18 -10.72 6.92
CA THR A 535 14.26 -11.76 7.41
C THR A 535 12.93 -11.20 7.94
N GLY A 536 12.84 -9.87 8.09
CA GLY A 536 11.72 -9.17 8.71
C GLY A 536 11.64 -9.31 10.23
N ARG A 537 12.64 -9.91 10.88
CA ARG A 537 12.63 -10.21 12.32
C ARG A 537 13.23 -9.08 13.18
N ASN A 538 14.27 -8.39 12.73
CA ASN A 538 14.93 -7.34 13.49
C ASN A 538 14.45 -5.94 13.07
N SER A 539 13.91 -5.15 14.00
CA SER A 539 13.42 -3.80 13.72
C SER A 539 14.49 -2.70 13.76
N LEU A 540 15.66 -3.01 14.33
CA LEU A 540 16.80 -2.08 14.44
C LEU A 540 17.62 -2.01 13.15
N ILE A 541 17.53 -3.04 12.32
CA ILE A 541 18.19 -3.08 11.01
C ILE A 541 17.17 -2.55 9.99
N PRO A 542 17.55 -1.63 9.09
CA PRO A 542 16.67 -1.22 8.01
C PRO A 542 16.19 -2.46 7.23
N GLY A 543 14.87 -2.54 7.00
CA GLY A 543 14.31 -3.61 6.17
C GLY A 543 14.73 -3.53 4.68
N MET A 544 14.10 -4.34 3.84
CA MET A 544 14.50 -4.46 2.44
C MET A 544 14.42 -3.19 1.58
N GLY A 545 15.25 -3.20 0.54
CA GLY A 545 15.20 -2.29 -0.61
C GLY A 545 16.27 -1.20 -0.57
N PHE A 546 16.86 -0.93 -1.73
CA PHE A 546 17.80 0.14 -2.00
C PHE A 546 17.32 0.96 -3.19
N ILE A 547 17.74 2.23 -3.29
CA ILE A 547 17.51 3.08 -4.46
C ILE A 547 18.65 4.09 -4.63
N ARG A 548 18.89 4.51 -5.87
CA ARG A 548 19.76 5.65 -6.17
C ARG A 548 19.13 6.96 -5.71
N SER A 549 19.89 7.83 -5.04
CA SER A 549 19.38 9.13 -4.58
C SER A 549 18.92 10.05 -5.72
N SER A 550 19.46 9.86 -6.94
CA SER A 550 19.07 10.55 -8.18
C SER A 550 17.67 10.16 -8.69
N LYS A 551 17.22 8.93 -8.41
CA LYS A 551 15.92 8.40 -8.85
C LYS A 551 14.75 8.82 -7.95
N ILE A 552 15.04 9.50 -6.84
CA ILE A 552 14.01 10.01 -5.93
C ILE A 552 13.52 11.37 -6.43
N SER A 553 12.21 11.46 -6.72
CA SER A 553 11.55 12.70 -7.14
C SER A 553 11.87 13.88 -6.23
N ASN A 554 12.30 15.01 -6.82
CA ASN A 554 12.61 16.25 -6.10
C ASN A 554 11.45 16.75 -5.22
N ALA A 555 10.21 16.45 -5.60
CA ALA A 555 9.03 16.86 -4.85
C ALA A 555 8.98 16.28 -3.43
N ILE A 556 9.60 15.12 -3.20
CA ILE A 556 9.56 14.37 -1.92
C ILE A 556 10.94 14.05 -1.36
N LYS A 557 12.02 14.32 -2.10
CA LYS A 557 13.39 13.87 -1.80
C LYS A 557 13.84 14.24 -0.39
N LYS A 558 13.60 15.48 0.05
CA LYS A 558 13.99 15.96 1.38
C LYS A 558 13.39 15.10 2.51
N GLU A 559 12.09 14.84 2.46
CA GLU A 559 11.39 14.07 3.50
C GLU A 559 11.73 12.57 3.45
N VAL A 560 12.00 12.03 2.26
CA VAL A 560 12.47 10.64 2.10
C VAL A 560 13.87 10.49 2.68
N MET A 561 14.81 11.37 2.33
CA MET A 561 16.19 11.33 2.86
C MET A 561 16.25 11.47 4.38
N ALA A 562 15.39 12.29 4.97
CA ALA A 562 15.34 12.45 6.43
C ALA A 562 14.88 11.20 7.19
N LYS A 563 14.23 10.23 6.51
CA LYS A 563 13.64 9.03 7.15
C LYS A 563 14.42 7.75 6.87
N HIS A 564 15.39 7.80 5.97
CA HIS A 564 16.10 6.63 5.45
C HIS A 564 17.60 6.78 5.64
N VAL A 565 18.26 5.64 5.83
CA VAL A 565 19.71 5.59 5.97
C VAL A 565 20.35 5.60 4.59
N THR A 566 21.45 6.32 4.43
CA THR A 566 22.26 6.34 3.20
C THR A 566 23.53 5.51 3.41
N LEU A 567 23.92 4.73 2.42
CA LEU A 567 25.20 4.03 2.44
C LEU A 567 26.37 5.02 2.32
N PRO A 568 27.56 4.69 2.86
CA PRO A 568 28.76 5.51 2.67
C PRO A 568 29.05 5.76 1.19
N LYS A 569 29.51 6.97 0.85
CA LYS A 569 29.80 7.36 -0.53
C LYS A 569 30.74 6.39 -1.26
N PRO A 570 31.92 6.00 -0.72
CA PRO A 570 32.84 5.13 -1.44
C PRO A 570 32.24 3.78 -1.81
N ILE A 571 31.39 3.24 -0.92
CA ILE A 571 30.68 1.97 -1.13
C ILE A 571 29.56 2.17 -2.16
N SER A 572 28.81 3.26 -2.05
CA SER A 572 27.76 3.61 -3.02
C SER A 572 28.33 3.74 -4.43
N SER A 573 29.37 4.54 -4.62
CA SER A 573 30.00 4.74 -5.93
C SER A 573 30.54 3.44 -6.51
N LEU A 574 31.17 2.60 -5.67
CA LEU A 574 31.68 1.30 -6.11
C LEU A 574 30.56 0.40 -6.67
N ILE A 575 29.44 0.29 -5.95
CA ILE A 575 28.27 -0.51 -6.36
C ILE A 575 27.62 0.08 -7.62
N LEU A 576 27.36 1.39 -7.64
CA LEU A 576 26.68 2.07 -8.75
C LEU A 576 27.44 1.94 -10.07
N ASN A 577 28.77 2.00 -10.01
CA ASN A 577 29.67 1.88 -11.15
C ASN A 577 30.10 0.43 -11.43
N LYS A 578 29.43 -0.55 -10.80
CA LYS A 578 29.68 -2.00 -10.98
C LYS A 578 31.15 -2.38 -10.81
N GLY A 579 31.82 -1.74 -9.85
CA GLY A 579 33.22 -2.02 -9.52
C GLY A 579 34.24 -1.27 -10.39
N LYS A 580 33.83 -0.52 -11.41
CA LYS A 580 34.72 0.33 -12.23
C LYS A 580 34.72 1.78 -11.75
N PHE A 581 35.77 2.53 -12.06
CA PHE A 581 35.85 3.97 -11.86
C PHE A 581 36.18 4.65 -13.19
N THR A 582 35.40 5.65 -13.61
CA THR A 582 35.69 6.45 -14.80
C THR A 582 36.54 7.67 -14.41
N ASN A 583 37.59 7.96 -15.18
CA ASN A 583 38.45 9.13 -14.96
C ASN A 583 37.97 10.37 -15.76
N ASP A 584 36.73 10.35 -16.29
CA ASP A 584 36.24 11.41 -17.17
C ASP A 584 35.82 12.64 -16.34
N PRO A 585 36.41 13.84 -16.54
CA PRO A 585 36.09 15.03 -15.76
C PRO A 585 34.61 15.46 -15.84
N GLN A 586 33.90 15.12 -16.92
CA GLN A 586 32.47 15.40 -17.09
C GLN A 586 31.56 14.47 -16.26
N ASP A 587 32.00 13.26 -15.92
CA ASP A 587 31.27 12.36 -15.02
C ASP A 587 31.35 12.83 -13.55
N ASN A 588 32.43 13.51 -13.17
CA ASN A 588 32.71 13.83 -11.76
C ASN A 588 31.84 14.95 -11.15
N GLU A 589 31.25 15.85 -11.93
CA GLU A 589 30.42 16.94 -11.37
C GLU A 589 28.97 16.53 -11.07
N GLU A 590 28.39 15.56 -11.80
CA GLU A 590 27.05 15.01 -11.51
C GLU A 590 27.12 13.81 -10.53
N ASP A 591 28.20 13.02 -10.54
CA ASP A 591 28.36 11.76 -9.77
C ASP A 591 28.79 11.99 -8.30
N ASP A 592 29.43 13.13 -7.96
CA ASP A 592 29.94 13.40 -6.59
C ASP A 592 28.84 13.52 -5.50
N SER A 593 27.57 13.62 -5.93
CA SER A 593 26.39 13.69 -5.06
C SER A 593 25.53 12.42 -5.04
N GLU A 594 25.79 11.44 -5.91
CA GLU A 594 24.98 10.23 -6.00
C GLU A 594 25.32 9.26 -4.85
N THR A 595 24.28 8.71 -4.22
CA THR A 595 24.41 7.78 -3.08
C THR A 595 23.31 6.73 -3.15
N ILE A 596 23.54 5.60 -2.49
CA ILE A 596 22.52 4.56 -2.31
C ILE A 596 21.77 4.82 -1.01
N VAL A 597 20.45 4.73 -1.09
CA VAL A 597 19.52 4.97 0.01
C VAL A 597 18.83 3.66 0.37
N CYS A 598 18.90 3.26 1.62
CA CYS A 598 18.18 2.10 2.15
C CYS A 598 16.72 2.48 2.38
N LEU A 599 15.79 1.87 1.65
CA LEU A 599 14.36 2.14 1.74
C LEU A 599 13.69 1.46 2.94
N GLY A 600 14.39 0.59 3.66
CA GLY A 600 13.95 0.02 4.92
C GLY A 600 13.86 1.04 6.04
N THR A 601 12.76 1.04 6.79
CA THR A 601 12.61 1.91 7.96
C THR A 601 13.04 1.16 9.22
N GLN A 602 13.93 1.77 10.01
CA GLN A 602 14.18 1.34 11.39
C GLN A 602 12.97 1.70 12.25
N GLN A 603 12.56 0.79 13.12
CA GLN A 603 11.49 1.05 14.09
C GLN A 603 12.06 0.99 15.50
N GLU A 604 11.54 1.85 16.38
CA GLU A 604 11.86 1.80 17.79
C GLU A 604 11.54 0.42 18.38
N PRO A 605 12.40 -0.11 19.25
CA PRO A 605 12.16 -1.40 19.88
C PRO A 605 10.86 -1.37 20.68
N ILE A 606 9.94 -2.27 20.33
CA ILE A 606 8.66 -2.40 21.02
C ILE A 606 8.90 -3.07 22.38
N THR A 607 8.66 -2.34 23.47
CA THR A 607 8.74 -2.90 24.82
C THR A 607 7.58 -3.87 25.08
N ASN A 608 7.84 -5.01 25.71
CA ASN A 608 6.77 -5.91 26.14
C ASN A 608 6.00 -5.28 27.30
N LYS A 609 4.67 -5.34 27.22
CA LYS A 609 3.78 -4.73 28.22
C LYS A 609 3.26 -5.74 29.22
N VAL A 610 3.12 -5.32 30.46
CA VAL A 610 2.56 -6.16 31.54
C VAL A 610 1.03 -6.00 31.62
N GLY A 611 0.48 -4.89 31.11
CA GLY A 611 -0.95 -4.60 31.05
C GLY A 611 -1.44 -3.60 32.10
N ASP A 612 -0.55 -3.09 32.97
CA ASP A 612 -0.84 -1.97 33.86
C ASP A 612 -0.50 -0.60 33.23
N GLU A 613 0.12 -0.60 32.05
CA GLU A 613 0.43 0.58 31.28
C GLU A 613 -0.81 1.05 30.46
N ARG A 614 -1.58 2.02 30.98
CA ARG A 614 -2.60 2.70 30.17
C ARG A 614 -1.90 3.53 29.10
N LYS A 615 -1.98 3.09 27.83
CA LYS A 615 -1.54 3.90 26.69
C LYS A 615 -2.54 5.02 26.47
N VAL A 616 -2.23 6.20 26.97
CA VAL A 616 -2.95 7.41 26.60
C VAL A 616 -2.03 8.22 25.70
N GLU A 617 -2.10 7.96 24.40
CA GLU A 617 -1.40 8.77 23.40
C GLU A 617 -2.13 10.11 23.29
N ALA A 618 -1.41 11.23 23.46
CA ALA A 618 -2.02 12.54 23.30
C ALA A 618 -2.37 12.78 21.82
N ILE A 619 -3.65 12.97 21.52
CA ILE A 619 -4.12 13.26 20.17
C ILE A 619 -3.97 14.76 19.91
N SER A 620 -3.17 15.15 18.92
CA SER A 620 -3.03 16.55 18.52
C SER A 620 -4.32 17.09 17.89
N PHE A 621 -4.55 18.40 17.99
CA PHE A 621 -5.73 19.04 17.37
C PHE A 621 -5.80 18.80 15.86
N GLU A 622 -4.67 18.80 15.14
CA GLU A 622 -4.64 18.50 13.71
C GLU A 622 -5.14 17.08 13.42
N ARG A 623 -4.70 16.10 14.21
CA ARG A 623 -5.12 14.70 14.09
C ARG A 623 -6.59 14.53 14.43
N PHE A 624 -7.04 15.18 15.51
CA PHE A 624 -8.46 15.24 15.89
C PHE A 624 -9.32 15.81 14.77
N TRP A 625 -9.02 17.03 14.30
CA TRP A 625 -9.77 17.71 13.25
C TRP A 625 -9.78 16.91 11.94
N ARG A 626 -8.67 16.25 11.61
CA ARG A 626 -8.58 15.39 10.43
C ARG A 626 -9.60 14.25 10.47
N TYR A 627 -9.75 13.57 11.60
CA TYR A 627 -10.60 12.38 11.74
C TYR A 627 -11.97 12.63 12.39
N LEU A 628 -12.28 13.88 12.77
CA LEU A 628 -13.60 14.26 13.26
C LEU A 628 -14.70 13.84 12.25
N ASN A 629 -15.80 13.28 12.78
CA ASN A 629 -16.93 12.76 12.03
C ASN A 629 -17.43 13.77 10.97
N SER A 630 -17.77 13.28 9.77
CA SER A 630 -18.15 14.11 8.63
C SER A 630 -19.46 14.86 8.88
N ASN A 631 -20.44 14.23 9.54
CA ASN A 631 -21.70 14.88 9.92
C ASN A 631 -21.46 16.03 10.91
N ILE A 632 -20.54 15.87 11.87
CA ILE A 632 -20.18 16.95 12.80
C ILE A 632 -19.49 18.09 12.04
N LYS A 633 -18.54 17.79 11.14
CA LYS A 633 -17.91 18.81 10.29
C LYS A 633 -18.93 19.54 9.42
N ASN A 634 -19.90 18.81 8.88
CA ASN A 634 -20.96 19.34 8.04
C ASN A 634 -21.94 20.20 8.84
N LEU A 635 -22.27 19.81 10.06
CA LEU A 635 -23.08 20.60 10.98
C LEU A 635 -22.35 21.89 11.37
N LEU A 636 -21.06 21.83 11.70
CA LEU A 636 -20.23 23.01 11.97
C LEU A 636 -20.21 23.96 10.77
N ARG A 637 -20.01 23.43 9.55
CA ARG A 637 -20.07 24.19 8.29
C ARG A 637 -21.42 24.86 8.07
N LEU A 638 -22.51 24.12 8.22
CA LEU A 638 -23.88 24.61 8.08
C LEU A 638 -24.13 25.74 9.06
N THR A 639 -23.89 25.49 10.35
CA THR A 639 -24.18 26.44 11.43
C THR A 639 -23.33 27.70 11.33
N SER A 640 -22.03 27.59 11.04
CA SER A 640 -21.17 28.76 10.87
C SER A 640 -21.55 29.60 9.65
N GLY A 641 -21.86 28.95 8.52
CA GLY A 641 -22.30 29.67 7.31
C GLY A 641 -23.66 30.35 7.52
N PHE A 642 -24.60 29.63 8.13
CA PHE A 642 -25.94 30.13 8.40
C PHE A 642 -25.92 31.28 9.41
N ALA A 643 -25.09 31.19 10.46
CA ALA A 643 -24.93 32.25 11.44
C ALA A 643 -24.45 33.57 10.79
N VAL A 644 -23.47 33.50 9.87
CA VAL A 644 -23.01 34.70 9.14
C VAL A 644 -24.10 35.28 8.25
N ALA A 645 -24.83 34.43 7.51
CA ALA A 645 -25.93 34.86 6.67
C ALA A 645 -27.09 35.49 7.48
N LEU A 646 -27.47 34.85 8.57
CA LEU A 646 -28.51 35.32 9.49
C LEU A 646 -28.12 36.65 10.12
N TYR A 647 -26.88 36.76 10.63
CA TYR A 647 -26.38 38.00 11.22
C TYR A 647 -26.45 39.16 10.24
N TRP A 648 -26.02 38.94 8.99
CA TRP A 648 -26.09 39.98 7.96
C TRP A 648 -27.53 40.33 7.58
N MET A 649 -28.36 39.32 7.29
CA MET A 649 -29.74 39.53 6.86
C MET A 649 -30.56 40.24 7.94
N ALA A 650 -30.44 39.80 9.20
CA ALA A 650 -31.15 40.41 10.30
C ALA A 650 -30.68 41.84 10.58
N LEU A 651 -29.36 42.10 10.68
CA LEU A 651 -28.88 43.40 11.14
C LEU A 651 -28.75 44.46 10.05
N TYR A 652 -28.46 44.07 8.80
CA TYR A 652 -28.14 45.02 7.73
C TYR A 652 -29.18 45.04 6.61
N GLN A 653 -29.81 43.90 6.28
CA GLN A 653 -30.77 43.83 5.17
C GLN A 653 -32.20 44.16 5.60
N PHE A 654 -32.59 43.77 6.82
CA PHE A 654 -33.96 43.90 7.35
C PHE A 654 -34.01 44.63 8.70
N GLU A 655 -33.11 45.58 8.93
CA GLU A 655 -33.22 46.56 10.04
C GLU A 655 -33.52 45.97 11.44
N ARG A 656 -32.87 44.85 11.78
CA ARG A 656 -33.02 44.07 13.03
C ARG A 656 -34.28 43.21 13.15
N GLU A 657 -35.05 43.03 12.08
CA GLU A 657 -36.15 42.07 12.04
C GLU A 657 -35.64 40.62 11.91
N LEU A 658 -35.43 39.98 13.05
CA LEU A 658 -34.84 38.64 13.11
C LEU A 658 -35.68 37.58 12.37
N ALA A 659 -37.02 37.67 12.42
CA ALA A 659 -37.90 36.70 11.77
C ALA A 659 -37.77 36.72 10.23
N ILE A 660 -37.75 37.92 9.64
CA ILE A 660 -37.58 38.10 8.19
C ILE A 660 -36.15 37.73 7.78
N GLY A 661 -35.15 38.15 8.56
CA GLY A 661 -33.76 37.77 8.34
C GLY A 661 -33.56 36.25 8.35
N PHE A 662 -34.20 35.54 9.28
CA PHE A 662 -34.18 34.08 9.37
C PHE A 662 -34.86 33.41 8.17
N LEU A 663 -36.02 33.92 7.73
CA LEU A 663 -36.72 33.40 6.56
C LEU A 663 -35.84 33.48 5.30
N PHE A 664 -35.26 34.64 5.02
CA PHE A 664 -34.44 34.82 3.81
C PHE A 664 -33.08 34.12 3.90
N ALA A 665 -32.47 34.02 5.07
CA ALA A 665 -31.28 33.18 5.28
C ALA A 665 -31.61 31.70 5.01
N THR A 666 -32.79 31.23 5.44
CA THR A 666 -33.26 29.86 5.20
C THR A 666 -33.48 29.63 3.70
N ILE A 667 -34.19 30.54 3.02
CA ILE A 667 -34.40 30.46 1.56
C ILE A 667 -33.07 30.39 0.80
N TRP A 668 -32.09 31.21 1.18
CA TRP A 668 -30.76 31.23 0.58
C TRP A 668 -30.05 29.86 0.65
N PHE A 669 -30.15 29.21 1.81
CA PHE A 669 -29.57 27.89 2.04
C PHE A 669 -30.36 26.80 1.31
N VAL A 670 -31.70 26.88 1.29
CA VAL A 670 -32.56 25.94 0.56
C VAL A 670 -32.26 25.96 -0.94
N ILE A 671 -32.08 27.14 -1.54
CA ILE A 671 -31.70 27.27 -2.96
C ILE A 671 -30.38 26.52 -3.23
N THR A 672 -29.36 26.78 -2.41
CA THR A 672 -28.03 26.18 -2.61
C THR A 672 -28.03 24.66 -2.36
N PHE A 673 -28.75 24.21 -1.34
CA PHE A 673 -28.88 22.79 -1.01
C PHE A 673 -29.63 22.04 -2.13
N SER A 674 -30.79 22.56 -2.53
CA SER A 674 -31.63 21.96 -3.57
C SER A 674 -30.88 21.84 -4.88
N ARG A 675 -30.09 22.86 -5.26
CA ARG A 675 -29.23 22.80 -6.46
C ARG A 675 -28.24 21.63 -6.40
N ASN A 676 -27.54 21.45 -5.28
CA ASN A 676 -26.56 20.36 -5.14
C ASN A 676 -27.24 18.97 -5.22
N VAL A 677 -28.37 18.80 -4.55
CA VAL A 677 -29.14 17.56 -4.54
C VAL A 677 -29.66 17.23 -5.95
N LEU A 678 -30.31 18.18 -6.61
CA LEU A 678 -30.88 17.98 -7.95
C LEU A 678 -29.81 17.65 -8.99
N VAL A 679 -28.68 18.35 -8.95
CA VAL A 679 -27.53 18.09 -9.85
C VAL A 679 -27.04 16.65 -9.71
N ASP A 680 -26.90 16.14 -8.49
CA ASP A 680 -26.41 14.77 -8.25
C ASP A 680 -27.42 13.69 -8.64
N LEU A 681 -28.71 13.93 -8.36
CA LEU A 681 -29.81 13.04 -8.72
C LEU A 681 -30.00 12.95 -10.23
N ILE A 682 -30.07 14.08 -10.94
CA ILE A 682 -30.20 14.15 -12.40
C ILE A 682 -28.96 13.55 -13.09
N ALA A 683 -27.77 13.80 -12.55
CA ALA A 683 -26.56 13.15 -13.06
C ALA A 683 -26.59 11.63 -12.88
N SER A 684 -27.31 11.07 -11.89
CA SER A 684 -27.28 9.62 -11.58
C SER A 684 -28.31 8.84 -12.39
N ALA A 685 -29.57 9.26 -12.32
CA ALA A 685 -30.70 8.54 -12.90
C ALA A 685 -31.36 9.31 -14.06
N GLY A 686 -31.01 10.59 -14.25
CA GLY A 686 -31.68 11.43 -15.22
C GLY A 686 -33.11 11.74 -14.85
N THR A 687 -33.99 11.70 -15.85
CA THR A 687 -35.42 11.94 -15.70
C THR A 687 -36.19 10.71 -15.20
N ASP A 688 -35.51 9.59 -14.94
CA ASP A 688 -36.14 8.42 -14.32
C ASP A 688 -36.24 8.62 -12.80
N PHE A 689 -37.25 9.37 -12.38
CA PHE A 689 -37.48 9.76 -10.98
C PHE A 689 -37.64 8.55 -10.04
N LYS A 690 -38.11 7.39 -10.53
CA LYS A 690 -38.26 6.17 -9.73
C LYS A 690 -36.92 5.60 -9.24
N ARG A 691 -35.82 5.95 -9.90
CA ARG A 691 -34.45 5.51 -9.55
C ARG A 691 -33.68 6.55 -8.72
N TRP A 692 -34.32 7.66 -8.32
CA TRP A 692 -33.67 8.67 -7.49
C TRP A 692 -33.48 8.13 -6.08
N THR A 693 -32.25 8.18 -5.57
CA THR A 693 -31.92 7.72 -4.22
C THR A 693 -31.03 8.76 -3.55
N MET A 694 -31.27 9.04 -2.26
CA MET A 694 -30.45 9.97 -1.49
C MET A 694 -29.02 9.46 -1.28
N LYS A 695 -28.77 8.16 -1.46
CA LYS A 695 -27.42 7.57 -1.46
C LYS A 695 -26.53 8.09 -2.60
N ASN A 696 -27.14 8.62 -3.67
CA ASN A 696 -26.40 9.17 -4.82
C ASN A 696 -25.99 10.64 -4.66
N VAL A 697 -26.38 11.28 -3.57
CA VAL A 697 -26.11 12.70 -3.29
C VAL A 697 -24.81 12.83 -2.49
N ASN A 698 -23.92 13.72 -2.92
CA ASN A 698 -22.71 14.04 -2.17
C ASN A 698 -23.01 15.14 -1.14
N PHE A 699 -23.45 14.72 0.05
CA PHE A 699 -23.77 15.64 1.14
C PHE A 699 -22.58 16.48 1.59
N ASP A 700 -21.36 15.94 1.64
CA ASP A 700 -20.16 16.71 1.98
C ASP A 700 -19.96 17.93 1.06
N ASN A 701 -20.14 17.73 -0.25
CA ASN A 701 -20.05 18.83 -1.21
C ASN A 701 -21.22 19.82 -1.06
N ALA A 702 -22.42 19.34 -0.74
CA ALA A 702 -23.57 20.20 -0.45
C ALA A 702 -23.31 21.07 0.78
N TYR A 703 -22.86 20.50 1.90
CA TYR A 703 -22.53 21.24 3.13
C TYR A 703 -21.35 22.20 2.97
N GLN A 704 -20.33 21.82 2.20
CA GLN A 704 -19.27 22.77 1.82
C GLN A 704 -19.84 23.94 1.03
N SER A 705 -20.75 23.70 0.09
CA SER A 705 -21.42 24.77 -0.66
C SER A 705 -22.26 25.67 0.26
N LEU A 706 -22.93 25.10 1.28
CA LEU A 706 -23.70 25.86 2.26
C LEU A 706 -22.83 26.74 3.17
N PHE A 707 -21.64 26.27 3.55
CA PHE A 707 -20.70 27.11 4.30
C PHE A 707 -20.28 28.35 3.50
N TRP A 708 -19.77 28.15 2.28
CA TRP A 708 -19.31 29.26 1.43
C TRP A 708 -20.47 30.14 0.97
N THR A 709 -21.65 29.60 0.72
CA THR A 709 -22.79 30.44 0.33
C THR A 709 -23.30 31.34 1.46
N GLY A 710 -23.06 30.99 2.72
CA GLY A 710 -23.40 31.86 3.85
C GLY A 710 -22.47 33.08 3.91
N LEU A 711 -21.18 32.86 3.67
CA LEU A 711 -20.17 33.92 3.61
C LEU A 711 -20.33 34.85 2.40
N SER A 712 -21.05 34.44 1.34
CA SER A 712 -21.31 35.31 0.19
C SER A 712 -22.36 36.40 0.47
N VAL A 713 -23.22 36.21 1.49
CA VAL A 713 -24.33 37.12 1.80
C VAL A 713 -23.84 38.53 2.14
N PRO A 714 -22.88 38.72 3.08
CA PRO A 714 -22.31 40.05 3.34
C PRO A 714 -21.67 40.70 2.13
N ILE A 715 -20.96 39.93 1.32
CA ILE A 715 -20.24 40.43 0.14
C ILE A 715 -21.22 40.98 -0.89
N MET A 716 -22.27 40.21 -1.18
CA MET A 716 -23.32 40.65 -2.11
C MET A 716 -24.12 41.83 -1.55
N GLY A 717 -24.39 41.83 -0.25
CA GLY A 717 -25.05 42.95 0.43
C GLY A 717 -24.25 44.25 0.34
N LEU A 718 -22.94 44.20 0.58
CA LEU A 718 -22.05 45.36 0.45
C LEU A 718 -22.01 45.89 -0.99
N VAL A 719 -21.86 45.00 -1.98
CA VAL A 719 -21.86 45.41 -3.39
C VAL A 719 -23.18 46.06 -3.79
N LYS A 720 -24.32 45.50 -3.34
CA LYS A 720 -25.64 46.10 -3.56
C LYS A 720 -25.73 47.48 -2.91
N HIS A 721 -25.33 47.59 -1.63
CA HIS A 721 -25.39 48.84 -0.88
C HIS A 721 -24.58 49.95 -1.55
N TYR A 722 -23.30 49.67 -1.89
CA TYR A 722 -22.47 50.65 -2.57
C TYR A 722 -22.96 50.96 -3.98
N PHE A 723 -23.48 49.98 -4.72
CA PHE A 723 -24.09 50.24 -6.02
C PHE A 723 -25.24 51.24 -5.91
N ASP A 724 -26.15 51.05 -4.96
CA ASP A 724 -27.28 51.97 -4.76
C ASP A 724 -26.83 53.37 -4.33
N VAL A 725 -25.78 53.47 -3.51
CA VAL A 725 -25.21 54.76 -3.06
C VAL A 725 -24.53 55.51 -4.20
N PHE A 726 -23.83 54.82 -5.10
CA PHE A 726 -23.07 55.42 -6.19
C PHE A 726 -23.84 55.56 -7.50
N TRP A 727 -25.06 55.02 -7.61
CA TRP A 727 -25.87 55.12 -8.82
C TRP A 727 -26.42 56.54 -9.00
N THR A 728 -26.07 57.17 -10.13
CA THR A 728 -26.45 58.57 -10.44
C THR A 728 -27.71 58.70 -11.29
N GLY A 729 -28.24 57.60 -11.83
CA GLY A 729 -29.45 57.57 -12.66
C GLY A 729 -30.74 57.36 -11.86
N LYS A 730 -31.90 57.30 -12.54
CA LYS A 730 -33.15 56.90 -11.89
C LYS A 730 -33.02 55.46 -11.35
N PRO A 731 -33.38 55.17 -10.09
CA PRO A 731 -33.28 53.83 -9.50
C PRO A 731 -34.44 52.92 -9.94
N ASP A 732 -34.72 52.89 -11.24
CA ASP A 732 -35.84 52.17 -11.85
C ASP A 732 -35.58 51.95 -13.34
N GLY A 733 -36.15 50.88 -13.90
CA GLY A 733 -36.05 50.51 -15.31
C GLY A 733 -34.96 49.47 -15.65
N VAL A 734 -35.01 48.99 -16.89
CA VAL A 734 -34.20 47.85 -17.38
C VAL A 734 -32.70 48.13 -17.30
N LEU A 735 -32.27 49.37 -17.53
CA LEU A 735 -30.85 49.74 -17.45
C LEU A 735 -30.33 49.68 -16.01
N PHE A 736 -31.09 50.21 -15.04
CA PHE A 736 -30.72 50.15 -13.62
C PHE A 736 -30.65 48.70 -13.12
N GLU A 737 -31.71 47.92 -13.36
CA GLU A 737 -31.74 46.50 -12.98
C GLU A 737 -30.64 45.71 -13.69
N GLY A 738 -30.39 46.01 -14.97
CA GLY A 738 -29.27 45.48 -15.74
C GLY A 738 -27.94 45.71 -15.04
N VAL A 739 -27.50 46.95 -14.86
CA VAL A 739 -26.18 47.20 -14.26
C VAL A 739 -26.09 46.65 -12.83
N LYS A 740 -27.17 46.77 -12.03
CA LYS A 740 -27.23 46.22 -10.67
C LYS A 740 -26.97 44.71 -10.66
N PHE A 741 -27.73 43.94 -11.43
CA PHE A 741 -27.56 42.49 -11.48
C PHE A 741 -26.22 42.07 -12.09
N PHE A 742 -25.64 42.87 -13.00
CA PHE A 742 -24.31 42.61 -13.55
C PHE A 742 -23.25 42.70 -12.46
N CYS A 743 -23.26 43.80 -11.69
CA CYS A 743 -22.35 44.01 -10.56
C CYS A 743 -22.48 42.89 -9.51
N LEU A 744 -23.70 42.48 -9.17
CA LEU A 744 -23.96 41.36 -8.24
C LEU A 744 -23.44 40.03 -8.77
N CYS A 745 -23.72 39.71 -10.04
CA CYS A 745 -23.28 38.48 -10.68
C CYS A 745 -21.75 38.41 -10.84
N LEU A 746 -21.11 39.54 -11.13
CA LEU A 746 -19.65 39.68 -11.20
C LEU A 746 -19.01 39.49 -9.82
N ALA A 747 -19.53 40.15 -8.79
CA ALA A 747 -19.04 40.01 -7.41
C ALA A 747 -19.15 38.56 -6.92
N ASN A 748 -20.31 37.92 -7.15
CA ASN A 748 -20.51 36.51 -6.82
C ASN A 748 -19.57 35.59 -7.62
N GLY A 749 -19.33 35.88 -8.90
CA GLY A 749 -18.37 35.15 -9.73
C GLY A 749 -16.95 35.23 -9.17
N THR A 750 -16.48 36.44 -8.83
CA THR A 750 -15.16 36.68 -8.22
C THR A 750 -15.02 35.96 -6.88
N TYR A 751 -16.05 36.03 -6.04
CA TYR A 751 -16.10 35.31 -4.77
C TYR A 751 -16.00 33.79 -4.96
N ILE A 752 -16.73 33.24 -5.94
CA ILE A 752 -16.69 31.83 -6.28
C ILE A 752 -15.29 31.42 -6.76
N ALA A 753 -14.64 32.24 -7.58
CA ALA A 753 -13.29 31.96 -8.05
C ALA A 753 -12.28 31.93 -6.91
N LEU A 754 -12.40 32.86 -5.95
CA LEU A 754 -11.49 32.98 -4.81
C LEU A 754 -11.57 31.76 -3.88
N HIS A 755 -12.77 31.38 -3.42
CA HIS A 755 -12.87 30.26 -2.49
C HIS A 755 -12.65 28.90 -3.16
N ASN A 756 -12.93 28.75 -4.46
CA ASN A 756 -12.55 27.53 -5.19
C ASN A 756 -11.04 27.39 -5.33
N ARG A 757 -10.30 28.51 -5.40
CA ARG A 757 -8.83 28.49 -5.32
C ARG A 757 -8.36 28.03 -3.93
N LEU A 758 -9.00 28.50 -2.85
CA LEU A 758 -8.67 28.06 -1.48
C LEU A 758 -9.00 26.57 -1.23
N ARG A 759 -9.92 26.00 -2.01
CA ARG A 759 -10.30 24.58 -1.96
C ARG A 759 -9.51 23.71 -2.95
N ASP A 760 -8.47 24.25 -3.58
CA ASP A 760 -7.61 23.56 -4.56
C ASP A 760 -8.38 22.94 -5.75
N PHE A 761 -9.41 23.62 -6.26
CA PHE A 761 -10.08 23.19 -7.50
C PHE A 761 -9.21 23.43 -8.73
N ASP A 762 -9.41 22.61 -9.77
CA ASP A 762 -8.73 22.78 -11.05
C ASP A 762 -8.96 24.18 -11.65
N LYS A 763 -7.91 24.77 -12.24
CA LYS A 763 -7.98 26.09 -12.90
C LYS A 763 -9.11 26.19 -13.92
N LYS A 764 -9.42 25.10 -14.63
CA LYS A 764 -10.54 25.02 -15.59
C LYS A 764 -11.89 25.14 -14.88
N VAL A 765 -12.07 24.44 -13.76
CA VAL A 765 -13.30 24.48 -12.96
C VAL A 765 -13.51 25.84 -12.34
N ILE A 766 -12.44 26.48 -11.83
CA ILE A 766 -12.49 27.86 -11.31
C ILE A 766 -13.01 28.83 -12.37
N LYS A 767 -12.49 28.76 -13.60
CA LYS A 767 -12.94 29.61 -14.71
C LYS A 767 -14.42 29.38 -15.06
N VAL A 768 -14.85 28.13 -15.20
CA VAL A 768 -16.26 27.80 -15.49
C VAL A 768 -17.18 28.31 -14.37
N ASN A 769 -16.74 28.16 -13.11
CA ASN A 769 -17.51 28.59 -11.95
C ASN A 769 -17.57 30.12 -11.78
N PHE A 770 -16.60 30.85 -12.31
CA PHE A 770 -16.64 32.32 -12.42
C PHE A 770 -17.67 32.75 -13.48
N PHE A 771 -17.52 32.24 -14.71
CA PHE A 771 -18.37 32.65 -15.83
C PHE A 771 -19.82 32.22 -15.68
N ARG A 772 -20.13 31.07 -15.05
CA ARG A 772 -21.53 30.67 -14.78
C ARG A 772 -22.30 31.72 -13.98
N SER A 773 -21.63 32.43 -13.07
CA SER A 773 -22.27 33.46 -12.25
C SER A 773 -22.54 34.71 -13.07
N ILE A 774 -21.66 35.06 -13.99
CA ILE A 774 -21.87 36.21 -14.89
C ILE A 774 -22.98 35.90 -15.90
N LEU A 775 -23.05 34.67 -16.40
CA LEU A 775 -24.09 34.25 -17.36
C LEU A 775 -25.52 34.29 -16.80
N SER A 776 -25.72 34.30 -15.48
CA SER A 776 -27.05 34.48 -14.90
C SER A 776 -27.58 35.92 -14.95
N TRP A 777 -26.73 36.90 -15.27
CA TRP A 777 -27.09 38.31 -15.26
C TRP A 777 -28.30 38.68 -16.15
N PRO A 778 -28.34 38.31 -17.45
CA PRO A 778 -29.44 38.70 -18.32
C PRO A 778 -30.78 38.12 -17.87
N VAL A 779 -30.76 36.88 -17.36
CA VAL A 779 -31.95 36.20 -16.85
C VAL A 779 -32.43 36.86 -15.55
N ALA A 780 -31.53 37.21 -14.64
CA ALA A 780 -31.90 37.92 -13.42
C ALA A 780 -32.53 39.28 -13.71
N THR A 781 -32.01 40.01 -14.70
CA THR A 781 -32.56 41.30 -15.14
C THR A 781 -33.97 41.15 -15.74
N LEU A 782 -34.18 40.12 -16.57
CA LEU A 782 -35.47 39.85 -17.21
C LEU A 782 -36.58 39.56 -16.18
N PHE A 783 -36.26 38.85 -15.10
CA PHE A 783 -37.22 38.47 -14.05
C PHE A 783 -37.26 39.44 -12.86
N ALA A 784 -36.45 40.51 -12.88
CA ALA A 784 -36.40 41.52 -11.83
C ALA A 784 -37.76 42.15 -11.47
N PRO A 785 -38.63 42.53 -12.43
CA PRO A 785 -39.91 43.15 -12.11
C PRO A 785 -40.81 42.25 -11.26
N PHE A 786 -40.81 40.95 -11.55
CA PHE A 786 -41.59 39.97 -10.80
C PHE A 786 -41.06 39.81 -9.36
N GLY A 787 -39.74 39.67 -9.20
CA GLY A 787 -39.14 39.53 -7.88
C GLY A 787 -39.33 40.78 -7.01
N ASN A 788 -39.23 41.96 -7.61
CA ASN A 788 -39.46 43.23 -6.93
C ASN A 788 -40.93 43.38 -6.49
N MET A 789 -41.90 42.97 -7.32
CA MET A 789 -43.33 43.00 -6.98
C MET A 789 -43.67 42.13 -5.75
N VAL A 790 -42.98 41.01 -5.60
CA VAL A 790 -43.17 40.05 -4.49
C VAL A 790 -42.31 40.43 -3.26
N GLY A 791 -41.54 41.51 -3.32
CA GLY A 791 -40.69 41.96 -2.21
C GLY A 791 -39.42 41.12 -2.00
N ILE A 792 -38.96 40.38 -3.01
CA ILE A 792 -37.75 39.56 -2.92
C ILE A 792 -36.52 40.46 -3.10
N PRO A 793 -35.56 40.49 -2.16
CA PRO A 793 -34.35 41.31 -2.31
C PRO A 793 -33.54 40.96 -3.56
N SER A 794 -32.98 41.97 -4.25
CA SER A 794 -32.21 41.75 -5.50
C SER A 794 -31.02 40.80 -5.31
N ILE A 795 -30.40 40.76 -4.11
CA ILE A 795 -29.33 39.80 -3.80
C ILE A 795 -29.81 38.34 -3.83
N VAL A 796 -31.05 38.07 -3.38
CA VAL A 796 -31.67 36.73 -3.37
C VAL A 796 -32.07 36.34 -4.79
N GLN A 797 -32.61 37.28 -5.57
CA GLN A 797 -32.92 37.06 -6.99
C GLN A 797 -31.65 36.72 -7.79
N ALA A 798 -30.56 37.46 -7.60
CA ALA A 798 -29.27 37.22 -8.27
C ALA A 798 -28.72 35.83 -7.93
N LYS A 799 -28.82 35.45 -6.65
CA LYS A 799 -28.39 34.15 -6.14
C LYS A 799 -29.19 33.00 -6.76
N PHE A 800 -30.52 33.11 -6.79
CA PHE A 800 -31.40 32.09 -7.37
C PHE A 800 -31.02 31.79 -8.82
N TRP A 801 -30.92 32.82 -9.67
CA TRP A 801 -30.58 32.63 -11.08
C TRP A 801 -29.15 32.13 -11.29
N SER A 802 -28.21 32.54 -10.44
CA SER A 802 -26.85 32.00 -10.45
C SER A 802 -26.82 30.49 -10.17
N ASP A 803 -27.58 30.01 -9.19
CA ASP A 803 -27.68 28.58 -8.89
C ASP A 803 -28.48 27.79 -9.95
N VAL A 804 -29.50 28.39 -10.59
CA VAL A 804 -30.18 27.76 -11.73
C VAL A 804 -29.20 27.50 -12.87
N VAL A 805 -28.43 28.53 -13.28
CA VAL A 805 -27.40 28.39 -14.32
C VAL A 805 -26.32 27.39 -13.90
N ALA A 806 -25.90 27.42 -12.64
CA ALA A 806 -24.97 26.44 -12.10
C ALA A 806 -25.52 25.01 -12.16
N GLY A 807 -26.81 24.81 -11.88
CA GLY A 807 -27.49 23.52 -11.96
C GLY A 807 -27.42 22.91 -13.37
N PHE A 808 -27.66 23.72 -14.41
CA PHE A 808 -27.54 23.28 -15.80
C PHE A 808 -26.08 22.93 -16.17
N ILE A 809 -25.12 23.78 -15.82
CA ILE A 809 -23.71 23.59 -16.20
C ILE A 809 -23.07 22.42 -15.42
N GLU A 810 -23.20 22.38 -14.09
CA GLU A 810 -22.67 21.29 -13.26
C GLU A 810 -23.38 19.95 -13.54
N GLY A 811 -24.71 20.00 -13.74
CA GLY A 811 -25.49 18.83 -14.13
C GLY A 811 -25.00 18.23 -15.45
N GLY A 812 -24.77 19.08 -16.47
CA GLY A 812 -24.21 18.66 -17.75
C GLY A 812 -22.79 18.09 -17.64
N ALA A 813 -21.92 18.69 -16.82
CA ALA A 813 -20.54 18.22 -16.62
C ALA A 813 -20.50 16.85 -15.90
N LYS A 814 -21.22 16.70 -14.78
CA LYS A 814 -21.32 15.41 -14.05
C LYS A 814 -21.98 14.33 -14.90
N PHE A 815 -22.98 14.71 -15.70
CA PHE A 815 -23.62 13.82 -16.67
C PHE A 815 -22.60 13.29 -17.69
N SER A 816 -21.81 14.18 -18.30
CA SER A 816 -20.78 13.80 -19.28
C SER A 816 -19.72 12.88 -18.66
N GLN A 817 -19.25 13.20 -17.45
CA GLN A 817 -18.24 12.39 -16.76
C GLN A 817 -18.72 10.96 -16.48
N ARG A 818 -19.94 10.80 -15.95
CA ARG A 818 -20.53 9.48 -15.66
C ARG A 818 -20.76 8.68 -16.95
N PHE A 819 -21.17 9.35 -18.02
CA PHE A 819 -21.33 8.73 -19.33
C PHE A 819 -20.01 8.18 -19.88
N THR A 820 -18.95 8.98 -19.86
CA THR A 820 -17.60 8.58 -20.33
C THR A 820 -17.07 7.37 -19.59
N LEU A 821 -17.25 7.35 -18.26
CA LEU A 821 -16.88 6.21 -17.41
C LEU A 821 -17.56 4.92 -17.84
N ARG A 822 -18.90 4.94 -18.00
CA ARG A 822 -19.67 3.75 -18.38
C ARG A 822 -19.43 3.30 -19.81
N LYS A 823 -19.23 4.25 -20.72
CA LYS A 823 -18.85 3.97 -22.09
C LYS A 823 -17.53 3.18 -22.12
N ARG A 824 -16.53 3.60 -21.34
CA ARG A 824 -15.26 2.89 -21.22
C ARG A 824 -15.44 1.49 -20.64
N ASP A 825 -16.12 1.36 -19.50
CA ASP A 825 -16.34 0.06 -18.84
C ASP A 825 -16.99 -0.95 -19.82
N LEU A 826 -17.98 -0.52 -20.59
CA LEU A 826 -18.64 -1.36 -21.59
C LEU A 826 -17.75 -1.66 -22.81
N ILE A 827 -16.92 -0.71 -23.28
CA ILE A 827 -15.95 -0.97 -24.36
C ILE A 827 -14.91 -2.03 -23.96
N GLU A 828 -14.53 -2.10 -22.68
CA GLU A 828 -13.63 -3.15 -22.16
C GLU A 828 -14.31 -4.52 -22.01
N LEU A 829 -15.64 -4.53 -21.77
CA LEU A 829 -16.42 -5.75 -21.54
C LEU A 829 -16.98 -6.40 -22.80
N LEU A 830 -17.46 -5.61 -23.76
CA LEU A 830 -18.11 -6.10 -24.98
C LEU A 830 -17.24 -7.10 -25.77
N PRO A 831 -15.93 -6.87 -25.98
CA PRO A 831 -15.07 -7.82 -26.66
C PRO A 831 -14.92 -9.16 -25.92
N ARG A 832 -15.04 -9.19 -24.59
CA ARG A 832 -14.88 -10.41 -23.77
C ARG A 832 -16.02 -11.41 -23.99
N LEU A 833 -17.16 -10.98 -24.53
CA LEU A 833 -18.25 -11.87 -24.93
C LEU A 833 -17.87 -12.84 -26.06
N SER A 834 -16.77 -12.56 -26.75
CA SER A 834 -16.20 -13.38 -27.81
C SER A 834 -14.92 -14.13 -27.38
N SER A 835 -14.59 -14.17 -26.08
CA SER A 835 -13.48 -14.96 -25.55
C SER A 835 -13.71 -16.46 -25.77
N GLU A 836 -12.62 -17.22 -25.93
CA GLU A 836 -12.64 -18.68 -25.99
C GLU A 836 -12.94 -19.31 -24.62
N ASP A 837 -12.64 -18.60 -23.52
CA ASP A 837 -12.95 -19.04 -22.16
C ASP A 837 -14.42 -18.78 -21.82
N ARG A 838 -15.21 -19.86 -21.71
CA ARG A 838 -16.62 -19.82 -21.30
C ARG A 838 -16.83 -19.11 -19.96
N THR A 839 -15.88 -19.21 -19.05
CA THR A 839 -15.92 -18.56 -17.73
C THR A 839 -15.86 -17.04 -17.87
N GLU A 840 -14.97 -16.55 -18.74
CA GLU A 840 -14.82 -15.12 -19.02
C GLU A 840 -16.08 -14.56 -19.68
N VAL A 841 -16.67 -15.31 -20.63
CA VAL A 841 -17.93 -14.95 -21.29
C VAL A 841 -19.06 -14.80 -20.28
N ILE A 842 -19.27 -15.80 -19.40
CA ILE A 842 -20.33 -15.76 -18.38
C ILE A 842 -20.11 -14.60 -17.40
N THR A 843 -18.86 -14.36 -16.99
CA THR A 843 -18.54 -13.24 -16.10
C THR A 843 -18.83 -11.88 -16.75
N ALA A 844 -18.46 -11.71 -18.03
CA ALA A 844 -18.76 -10.52 -18.80
C ALA A 844 -20.29 -10.31 -18.99
N MET A 845 -21.06 -11.39 -19.18
CA MET A 845 -22.52 -11.32 -19.23
C MET A 845 -23.11 -10.77 -17.93
N LEU A 846 -22.68 -11.29 -16.77
CA LEU A 846 -23.14 -10.81 -15.46
C LEU A 846 -22.74 -9.35 -15.21
N ASP A 847 -21.52 -8.94 -15.62
CA ASP A 847 -21.05 -7.57 -15.49
C ASP A 847 -21.86 -6.60 -16.35
N ILE A 848 -22.16 -6.97 -17.60
CA ILE A 848 -22.99 -6.16 -18.50
C ILE A 848 -24.42 -6.07 -17.96
N LEU A 849 -24.99 -7.18 -17.49
CA LEU A 849 -26.32 -7.20 -16.88
C LEU A 849 -26.40 -6.27 -15.67
N TYR A 850 -25.40 -6.32 -14.79
CA TYR A 850 -25.29 -5.42 -13.66
C TYR A 850 -25.17 -3.95 -14.08
N ILE A 851 -24.28 -3.63 -15.03
CA ILE A 851 -24.11 -2.27 -15.52
C ILE A 851 -25.43 -1.76 -16.10
N TRP A 852 -26.12 -2.58 -16.89
CA TRP A 852 -27.40 -2.21 -17.49
C TRP A 852 -28.49 -1.96 -16.45
N GLY A 853 -28.66 -2.88 -15.49
CA GLY A 853 -29.77 -2.87 -14.53
C GLY A 853 -29.56 -1.88 -13.38
N LYS A 854 -28.37 -1.90 -12.76
CA LYS A 854 -28.09 -1.19 -11.51
C LYS A 854 -27.18 0.03 -11.66
N ALA A 855 -26.26 0.05 -12.62
CA ALA A 855 -25.30 1.16 -12.70
C ALA A 855 -25.93 2.46 -13.27
N PRO A 856 -25.56 3.65 -12.76
CA PRO A 856 -26.00 4.93 -13.30
C PRO A 856 -25.76 5.03 -14.80
N ARG A 857 -26.82 5.29 -15.57
CA ARG A 857 -26.81 5.46 -17.05
C ARG A 857 -26.34 4.25 -17.86
N GLY A 858 -26.16 3.06 -17.29
CA GLY A 858 -25.67 1.88 -18.02
C GLY A 858 -26.54 1.52 -19.23
N LYS A 859 -27.87 1.50 -19.07
CA LYS A 859 -28.83 1.29 -20.18
C LYS A 859 -28.65 2.29 -21.33
N THR A 860 -28.49 3.57 -21.03
CA THR A 860 -28.33 4.61 -22.07
C THR A 860 -26.98 4.49 -22.78
N CYS A 861 -25.90 4.23 -22.04
CA CYS A 861 -24.57 4.02 -22.61
C CYS A 861 -24.53 2.80 -23.53
N LEU A 862 -25.04 1.66 -23.05
CA LEU A 862 -25.07 0.43 -23.84
C LEU A 862 -25.88 0.62 -25.12
N ARG A 863 -27.05 1.27 -25.03
CA ARG A 863 -27.86 1.61 -26.21
C ARG A 863 -27.07 2.39 -27.27
N LEU A 864 -26.36 3.44 -26.86
CA LEU A 864 -25.63 4.30 -27.78
C LEU A 864 -24.43 3.58 -28.41
N LEU A 865 -23.76 2.72 -27.65
CA LEU A 865 -22.66 1.89 -28.14
C LEU A 865 -23.14 0.89 -29.19
N LEU A 866 -24.17 0.10 -28.88
CA LEU A 866 -24.68 -0.94 -29.78
C LEU A 866 -25.28 -0.36 -31.07
N LEU A 867 -25.88 0.83 -31.01
CA LEU A 867 -26.42 1.53 -32.19
C LEU A 867 -25.38 2.41 -32.91
N ASN A 868 -24.13 2.47 -32.44
CA ASN A 868 -23.09 3.41 -32.90
C ASN A 868 -23.58 4.88 -32.99
N LYS A 869 -24.47 5.31 -32.08
CA LYS A 869 -25.06 6.65 -32.07
C LYS A 869 -24.22 7.60 -31.19
N PRO A 870 -23.88 8.81 -31.68
CA PRO A 870 -23.16 9.78 -30.86
C PRO A 870 -24.03 10.27 -29.71
N SER A 871 -23.42 10.43 -28.54
CA SER A 871 -24.01 11.14 -27.41
C SER A 871 -24.29 12.61 -27.76
N ILE A 872 -25.14 13.28 -26.97
CA ILE A 872 -25.50 14.69 -27.20
C ILE A 872 -24.25 15.59 -27.21
N GLY A 873 -23.30 15.34 -26.30
CA GLY A 873 -22.03 16.09 -26.28
C GLY A 873 -21.15 15.81 -27.51
N GLU A 874 -21.08 14.56 -27.96
CA GLU A 874 -20.33 14.21 -29.17
C GLU A 874 -20.95 14.80 -30.45
N ARG A 875 -22.26 15.05 -30.49
CA ARG A 875 -22.90 15.73 -31.64
C ARG A 875 -22.45 17.18 -31.79
N ILE A 876 -22.15 17.85 -30.68
CA ILE A 876 -21.79 19.28 -30.66
C ILE A 876 -20.30 19.47 -30.96
N TRP A 877 -19.44 18.55 -30.50
CA TRP A 877 -17.98 18.72 -30.52
C TRP A 877 -17.24 17.74 -31.44
N LYS A 878 -17.93 16.99 -32.31
CA LYS A 878 -17.29 15.99 -33.19
C LYS A 878 -16.38 16.64 -34.24
N LYS A 879 -15.14 16.13 -34.37
CA LYS A 879 -14.37 16.22 -35.62
C LYS A 879 -15.06 15.41 -36.72
N LYS A 880 -15.06 15.91 -37.97
CA LYS A 880 -15.51 15.15 -39.15
C LYS A 880 -14.70 13.85 -39.25
N GLN A 881 -15.38 12.71 -39.22
CA GLN A 881 -14.80 11.37 -39.37
C GLN A 881 -15.04 10.87 -40.80
N SER A 882 -14.17 9.98 -41.30
CA SER A 882 -14.34 9.39 -42.63
C SER A 882 -15.60 8.49 -42.67
N PRO A 883 -16.37 8.48 -43.77
CA PRO A 883 -17.51 7.57 -43.95
C PRO A 883 -17.17 6.09 -43.72
N GLU A 884 -15.95 5.66 -44.06
CA GLU A 884 -15.48 4.29 -43.89
C GLU A 884 -15.30 3.89 -42.43
N GLU A 885 -14.73 4.78 -41.60
CA GLU A 885 -14.55 4.55 -40.17
C GLU A 885 -15.90 4.42 -39.45
N VAL A 886 -16.90 5.19 -39.88
CA VAL A 886 -18.26 5.12 -39.34
C VAL A 886 -18.90 3.78 -39.69
N LYS A 887 -18.76 3.33 -40.95
CA LYS A 887 -19.28 2.03 -41.41
C LYS A 887 -18.65 0.86 -40.64
N LEU A 888 -17.33 0.84 -40.48
CA LEU A 888 -16.63 -0.20 -39.71
C LEU A 888 -17.08 -0.27 -38.25
N ARG A 889 -17.27 0.89 -37.60
CA ARG A 889 -17.78 0.93 -36.22
C ARG A 889 -19.22 0.45 -36.12
N THR A 890 -20.07 0.76 -37.09
CA THR A 890 -21.46 0.28 -37.13
C THR A 890 -21.50 -1.24 -37.27
N ILE A 891 -20.67 -1.82 -38.14
CA ILE A 891 -20.55 -3.28 -38.29
C ILE A 891 -20.09 -3.92 -36.98
N ARG A 892 -19.04 -3.37 -36.35
CA ARG A 892 -18.54 -3.88 -35.06
C ARG A 892 -19.62 -3.84 -33.98
N ALA A 893 -20.33 -2.71 -33.85
CA ALA A 893 -21.39 -2.54 -32.86
C ALA A 893 -22.57 -3.52 -33.09
N ARG A 894 -22.93 -3.75 -34.36
CA ARG A 894 -23.94 -4.75 -34.75
C ARG A 894 -23.50 -6.17 -34.40
N ASN A 895 -22.23 -6.52 -34.65
CA ASN A 895 -21.69 -7.84 -34.28
C ASN A 895 -21.69 -8.04 -32.75
N GLU A 896 -21.29 -7.02 -31.98
CA GLU A 896 -21.34 -7.05 -30.51
C GLU A 896 -22.79 -7.21 -30.02
N TYR A 897 -23.76 -6.53 -30.64
CA TYR A 897 -25.19 -6.69 -30.35
C TYR A 897 -25.69 -8.11 -30.66
N LEU A 898 -25.43 -8.63 -31.86
CA LEU A 898 -25.86 -9.97 -32.28
C LEU A 898 -25.27 -11.06 -31.38
N ARG A 899 -23.99 -10.92 -31.00
CA ARG A 899 -23.34 -11.83 -30.05
C ARG A 899 -24.05 -11.81 -28.70
N MET A 900 -24.34 -10.61 -28.18
CA MET A 900 -25.05 -10.44 -26.91
C MET A 900 -26.46 -11.03 -26.96
N LEU A 901 -27.21 -10.76 -28.03
CA LEU A 901 -28.55 -11.31 -28.22
C LEU A 901 -28.52 -12.84 -28.26
N THR A 902 -27.59 -13.43 -29.00
CA THR A 902 -27.42 -14.90 -29.06
C THR A 902 -27.13 -15.50 -27.69
N LEU A 903 -26.23 -14.91 -26.91
CA LEU A 903 -25.89 -15.40 -25.58
C LEU A 903 -27.09 -15.33 -24.62
N PHE A 904 -27.81 -14.21 -24.59
CA PHE A 904 -28.98 -14.04 -23.70
C PHE A 904 -30.25 -14.76 -24.19
N ARG A 905 -30.32 -15.14 -25.48
CA ARG A 905 -31.43 -15.92 -26.05
C ARG A 905 -31.24 -17.43 -25.90
N SER A 906 -30.04 -17.90 -25.59
CA SER A 906 -29.75 -19.34 -25.46
C SER A 906 -30.68 -20.02 -24.45
N GLU A 907 -31.17 -21.22 -24.80
CA GLU A 907 -32.00 -22.01 -23.90
C GLU A 907 -31.23 -22.37 -22.63
N GLY A 908 -31.84 -22.19 -21.46
CA GLY A 908 -31.19 -22.43 -20.17
C GLY A 908 -30.14 -21.38 -19.77
N MET A 909 -30.12 -20.19 -20.39
CA MET A 909 -29.20 -19.10 -20.02
C MET A 909 -29.29 -18.72 -18.54
N ILE A 910 -30.51 -18.54 -18.00
CA ILE A 910 -30.71 -18.20 -16.58
C ILE A 910 -30.14 -19.30 -15.68
N HIS A 911 -30.37 -20.57 -16.02
CA HIS A 911 -29.80 -21.71 -15.30
C HIS A 911 -28.28 -21.69 -15.36
N THR A 912 -27.69 -21.44 -16.53
CA THR A 912 -26.23 -21.36 -16.71
C THR A 912 -25.60 -20.24 -15.88
N LEU A 913 -26.20 -19.05 -15.88
CA LEU A 913 -25.73 -17.91 -15.07
C LEU A 913 -25.87 -18.20 -13.57
N THR A 914 -26.97 -18.83 -13.18
CA THR A 914 -27.27 -19.17 -11.78
C THR A 914 -26.33 -20.26 -11.26
N ASP A 915 -26.13 -21.34 -12.01
CA ASP A 915 -25.19 -22.42 -11.66
C ASP A 915 -23.75 -21.88 -11.55
N PHE A 916 -23.35 -21.01 -12.49
CA PHE A 916 -22.07 -20.31 -12.41
C PHE A 916 -21.95 -19.47 -11.12
N ALA A 917 -23.00 -18.70 -10.76
CA ALA A 917 -23.00 -17.88 -9.56
C ALA A 917 -22.90 -18.75 -8.28
N LEU A 918 -23.65 -19.85 -8.21
CA LEU A 918 -23.64 -20.76 -7.05
C LEU A 918 -22.33 -21.57 -6.94
N LYS A 919 -21.70 -21.92 -8.06
CA LYS A 919 -20.45 -22.68 -8.09
C LYS A 919 -19.23 -21.84 -7.70
N ASN A 920 -19.22 -20.56 -8.06
CA ASN A 920 -18.04 -19.69 -7.91
C ASN A 920 -18.17 -18.65 -6.77
N TYR A 921 -19.36 -18.49 -6.17
CA TYR A 921 -19.63 -17.54 -5.10
C TYR A 921 -20.44 -18.19 -3.98
N SER A 922 -20.31 -17.72 -2.75
CA SER A 922 -20.96 -18.31 -1.58
C SER A 922 -21.59 -17.26 -0.65
N GLY A 923 -22.49 -17.70 0.22
CA GLY A 923 -23.13 -16.87 1.24
C GLY A 923 -23.93 -15.70 0.65
N ARG A 924 -23.60 -14.48 1.07
CA ARG A 924 -24.28 -13.26 0.58
C ARG A 924 -24.00 -13.00 -0.90
N ASP A 925 -22.81 -13.35 -1.40
CA ASP A 925 -22.42 -13.00 -2.76
C ASP A 925 -23.25 -13.76 -3.80
N SER A 926 -23.48 -15.05 -3.55
CA SER A 926 -24.36 -15.86 -4.39
C SER A 926 -25.80 -15.36 -4.32
N TYR A 927 -26.29 -14.99 -3.14
CA TYR A 927 -27.63 -14.39 -2.98
C TYR A 927 -27.80 -13.11 -3.83
N GLU A 928 -26.87 -12.15 -3.73
CA GLU A 928 -26.96 -10.89 -4.49
C GLU A 928 -26.88 -11.13 -6.01
N LEU A 929 -26.02 -12.06 -6.46
CA LEU A 929 -25.92 -12.44 -7.87
C LEU A 929 -27.19 -13.13 -8.39
N THR A 930 -27.73 -14.09 -7.66
CA THR A 930 -28.99 -14.75 -8.04
C THR A 930 -30.16 -13.77 -8.07
N ASN A 931 -30.20 -12.80 -7.14
CA ASN A 931 -31.20 -11.74 -7.13
C ASN A 931 -31.06 -10.80 -8.34
N LEU A 932 -29.82 -10.43 -8.72
CA LEU A 932 -29.55 -9.66 -9.93
C LEU A 932 -30.04 -10.40 -11.18
N ILE A 933 -29.69 -11.68 -11.32
CA ILE A 933 -30.09 -12.52 -12.46
C ILE A 933 -31.62 -12.61 -12.52
N GLY A 934 -32.27 -12.97 -11.41
CA GLY A 934 -33.73 -13.15 -11.35
C GLY A 934 -34.51 -11.85 -11.58
N THR A 935 -33.98 -10.70 -11.15
CA THR A 935 -34.68 -9.41 -11.30
C THR A 935 -34.49 -8.80 -12.69
N GLU A 936 -33.29 -8.89 -13.27
CA GLU A 936 -32.92 -8.06 -14.44
C GLU A 936 -32.80 -8.85 -15.75
N ALA A 937 -32.52 -10.16 -15.75
CA ALA A 937 -32.14 -10.89 -16.98
C ALA A 937 -33.25 -10.92 -18.05
N GLU A 938 -34.50 -11.19 -17.67
CA GLU A 938 -35.64 -11.21 -18.60
C GLU A 938 -35.95 -9.81 -19.14
N ALA A 939 -35.95 -8.80 -18.27
CA ALA A 939 -36.14 -7.41 -18.68
C ALA A 939 -35.03 -6.95 -19.63
N PHE A 940 -33.80 -7.43 -19.43
CA PHE A 940 -32.67 -7.16 -20.30
C PHE A 940 -32.83 -7.82 -21.69
N LEU A 941 -33.24 -9.09 -21.74
CA LEU A 941 -33.51 -9.79 -23.00
C LEU A 941 -34.65 -9.13 -23.77
N ALA A 942 -35.75 -8.78 -23.10
CA ALA A 942 -36.85 -8.04 -23.71
C ALA A 942 -36.38 -6.69 -24.27
N TRP A 943 -35.52 -5.99 -23.55
CA TRP A 943 -34.93 -4.74 -24.01
C TRP A 943 -34.01 -4.92 -25.22
N LEU A 944 -33.21 -5.98 -25.30
CA LEU A 944 -32.38 -6.30 -26.46
C LEU A 944 -33.24 -6.57 -27.70
N LYS A 945 -34.33 -7.34 -27.56
CA LYS A 945 -35.29 -7.61 -28.64
C LYS A 945 -35.95 -6.33 -29.16
N GLU A 946 -36.29 -5.39 -28.26
CA GLU A 946 -36.86 -4.11 -28.67
C GLU A 946 -35.83 -3.19 -29.36
N LEU A 947 -34.55 -3.33 -28.99
CA LEU A 947 -33.46 -2.57 -29.61
C LEU A 947 -33.25 -2.93 -31.08
N ASP A 948 -33.56 -4.17 -31.47
CA ASP A 948 -33.48 -4.67 -32.85
C ASP A 948 -34.20 -3.75 -33.84
N LYS A 949 -35.37 -3.24 -33.45
CA LYS A 949 -36.23 -2.36 -34.25
C LYS A 949 -35.57 -1.00 -34.58
N GLN A 950 -34.48 -0.65 -33.92
CA GLN A 950 -33.80 0.65 -34.06
C GLN A 950 -32.54 0.59 -34.93
N PHE A 951 -32.15 -0.59 -35.41
CA PHE A 951 -31.08 -0.76 -36.40
C PHE A 951 -31.61 -0.43 -37.79
N ASP A 952 -30.74 0.15 -38.62
CA ASP A 952 -31.04 0.36 -40.03
C ASP A 952 -31.12 -1.00 -40.74
N LYS A 953 -32.18 -1.20 -41.53
CA LYS A 953 -32.43 -2.48 -42.23
C LYS A 953 -31.52 -2.69 -43.45
N ASP A 954 -30.88 -1.62 -43.92
CA ASP A 954 -30.04 -1.59 -45.13
C ASP A 954 -28.52 -1.74 -44.84
N LEU A 955 -28.18 -1.91 -43.56
CA LEU A 955 -26.85 -2.30 -43.02
C LEU A 955 -27.03 -3.59 -42.22
#